data_AF-A0A1A9WTX0-F1
#
_entry.id   AF-A0A1A9WTX0-F1
#
_cell.length_a   1.000
_cell.length_b   1.000
_cell.length_c   1.000
_cell.angle_alpha   90.00
_cell.angle_beta   90.00
_cell.angle_gamma   90.00
#
_symmetry.space_group_name_H-M   'P 1'
#
loop_
_entity.id
_entity.type
_entity.pdbx_description
1 polymer ?
#
loop_
_entity_poly.entity_id
_entity_poly.type
_entity_poly.pdbx_seq_one_letter_code
_entity_poly.pdbx_strand_id
1 'polypeptide(L)'
;MIDLDESIKKELSVGLDTIENTKSSVIRILQQIRRFQERIRKHIEDNYVDFMPNHTTSDMYIEEGEHLLRDTEHLLNNVSNDARLVLNEANVELTRLVEELREVSLGLKVSQRILLIDDLFQCIEEANATKDYLVALDLLGKLKCLICNEATCEVDRIFKNCECYDTIKIKYHIQANILQQNLRQRFERLLQFSEKNFSTAKCVTVQVSKDVNQLQDTVMALFQARYNPLKICDFLLENCLIPMIMKPVSVELLNDNEEYSQLNISYSLKESTKSLKPSYKQVFANINLLFDCLSNINVNVFAEQHVYTIIGSHIKDRFLKLLIDECLMDSVPETMDEYYESTLVQDVLNFEQILIDNFLIHSEKDAKLNDFTTKFEQLFRNRFNRKILETAREIMHKDLHDMTLVAEGNTAEDVEKNPFLFPQCMISKNTLELIKLMDRMFKQLNQTTEEKDDLDPDPDFLAVIPVILNIYISEVPKNHEKLLKSIPQQSALFLNNCLFLEHWIVKNIGIDTIPTHVALLKTLHATGTSIWQNQINHQQKILTKILREFDISDPHSIGSHPFKLIRQCLRQLDLLKNVWLNVLPTSNYNRTFCDLLNDFCLEIMKRIFLLEDISTTAANELSNLIDVILNKAPELFKEKHEVLHVPCWMKLQQLKMILNASLHEITEQWCDGAGILTAHYKADEIRRLIRALFQNTDRRANALTKIN
;
A
#
# COMPACT_ATOMS: atom_id res chain seq x y z
N MET A 1 -35.04 105.48 10.00
CA MET A 1 -36.41 105.00 9.75
C MET A 1 -36.97 105.91 8.69
N ILE A 2 -37.12 105.55 7.42
CA ILE A 2 -37.34 104.25 6.77
C ILE A 2 -36.61 104.34 5.42
N ASP A 3 -35.54 103.56 5.25
CA ASP A 3 -34.71 103.51 4.05
C ASP A 3 -34.47 102.02 3.75
N LEU A 4 -35.55 101.32 3.43
CA LEU A 4 -35.56 99.85 3.34
C LEU A 4 -36.34 99.29 2.14
N ASP A 5 -36.82 100.12 1.20
CA ASP A 5 -37.71 99.66 0.12
C ASP A 5 -37.14 99.81 -1.31
N GLU A 6 -35.99 100.48 -1.49
CA GLU A 6 -35.34 100.63 -2.81
C GLU A 6 -34.23 99.60 -3.09
N SER A 7 -33.58 99.06 -2.06
CA SER A 7 -32.59 97.98 -2.22
C SER A 7 -33.24 96.65 -2.64
N ILE A 8 -34.44 96.38 -2.11
CA ILE A 8 -35.21 95.16 -2.41
C ILE A 8 -35.71 95.16 -3.86
N LYS A 9 -36.13 96.32 -4.41
CA LYS A 9 -36.57 96.43 -5.82
C LYS A 9 -35.44 96.28 -6.84
N LYS A 10 -34.20 96.68 -6.51
CA LYS A 10 -33.04 96.56 -7.41
C LYS A 10 -32.45 95.15 -7.41
N GLU A 11 -32.49 94.44 -6.29
CA GLU A 11 -32.13 93.01 -6.24
C GLU A 11 -33.19 92.12 -6.90
N LEU A 12 -34.49 92.45 -6.78
CA LEU A 12 -35.57 91.75 -7.49
C LEU A 12 -35.50 91.94 -9.02
N SER A 13 -35.13 93.13 -9.53
CA SER A 13 -35.05 93.36 -10.98
C SER A 13 -33.85 92.65 -11.63
N VAL A 14 -32.70 92.56 -10.94
CA VAL A 14 -31.53 91.80 -11.42
C VAL A 14 -31.80 90.29 -11.35
N GLY A 15 -32.56 89.82 -10.36
CA GLY A 15 -33.04 88.44 -10.28
C GLY A 15 -34.02 88.05 -11.39
N LEU A 16 -34.93 88.96 -11.80
CA LEU A 16 -35.88 88.72 -12.89
C LEU A 16 -35.21 88.64 -14.27
N ASP A 17 -34.25 89.52 -14.57
CA ASP A 17 -33.48 89.50 -15.84
C ASP A 17 -32.58 88.26 -15.97
N THR A 18 -32.07 87.74 -14.85
CA THR A 18 -31.26 86.50 -14.83
C THR A 18 -32.13 85.25 -14.99
N ILE A 19 -33.36 85.24 -14.46
CA ILE A 19 -34.34 84.16 -14.64
C ILE A 19 -34.82 84.08 -16.10
N GLU A 20 -35.09 85.21 -16.77
CA GLU A 20 -35.57 85.21 -18.16
C GLU A 20 -34.46 84.81 -19.16
N ASN A 21 -33.20 85.16 -18.85
CA ASN A 21 -32.01 84.70 -19.58
C ASN A 21 -31.69 83.21 -19.36
N THR A 22 -31.90 82.68 -18.15
CA THR A 22 -31.78 81.22 -17.91
C THR A 22 -32.90 80.45 -18.60
N LYS A 23 -34.16 80.95 -18.55
CA LYS A 23 -35.32 80.32 -19.20
C LYS A 23 -35.16 80.26 -20.73
N SER A 24 -34.69 81.33 -21.37
CA SER A 24 -34.40 81.35 -22.81
C SER A 24 -33.23 80.44 -23.19
N SER A 25 -32.19 80.36 -22.35
CA SER A 25 -31.06 79.45 -22.56
C SER A 25 -31.46 77.97 -22.44
N VAL A 26 -32.31 77.63 -21.46
CA VAL A 26 -32.87 76.27 -21.27
C VAL A 26 -33.74 75.87 -22.47
N ILE A 27 -34.62 76.75 -22.96
CA ILE A 27 -35.45 76.47 -24.15
C ILE A 27 -34.58 76.25 -25.39
N ARG A 28 -33.51 77.04 -25.55
CA ARG A 28 -32.57 76.91 -26.67
C ARG A 28 -31.85 75.56 -26.66
N ILE A 29 -31.37 75.13 -25.49
CA ILE A 29 -30.70 73.84 -25.32
C ILE A 29 -31.70 72.67 -25.51
N LEU A 30 -32.91 72.76 -24.96
CA LEU A 30 -33.97 71.75 -25.19
C LEU A 30 -34.32 71.58 -26.67
N GLN A 31 -34.36 72.67 -27.44
CA GLN A 31 -34.58 72.60 -28.89
C GLN A 31 -33.39 71.97 -29.63
N GLN A 32 -32.16 72.23 -29.19
CA GLN A 32 -30.97 71.58 -29.76
C GLN A 32 -30.94 70.09 -29.46
N ILE A 33 -31.27 69.67 -28.23
CA ILE A 33 -31.31 68.26 -27.86
C ILE A 33 -32.46 67.53 -28.56
N ARG A 34 -33.67 68.10 -28.67
CA ARG A 34 -34.77 67.47 -29.44
C ARG A 34 -34.40 67.28 -30.90
N ARG A 35 -33.77 68.29 -31.54
CA ARG A 35 -33.27 68.18 -32.91
C ARG A 35 -32.21 67.08 -33.05
N PHE A 36 -31.35 66.91 -32.04
CA PHE A 36 -30.36 65.84 -32.01
C PHE A 36 -31.02 64.45 -31.84
N GLN A 37 -31.98 64.30 -30.91
CA GLN A 37 -32.76 63.06 -30.73
C GLN A 37 -33.56 62.67 -31.98
N GLU A 38 -34.11 63.64 -32.70
CA GLU A 38 -34.83 63.42 -33.95
C GLU A 38 -33.90 62.94 -35.07
N ARG A 39 -32.67 63.47 -35.12
CA ARG A 39 -31.61 62.98 -36.03
C ARG A 39 -31.11 61.59 -35.63
N ILE A 40 -31.00 61.29 -34.33
CA ILE A 40 -30.66 59.94 -33.84
C ILE A 40 -31.78 58.94 -34.19
N ARG A 41 -33.05 59.30 -33.99
CA ARG A 41 -34.19 58.43 -34.33
C ARG A 41 -34.21 58.13 -35.82
N LYS A 42 -33.97 59.15 -36.64
CA LYS A 42 -33.84 59.00 -38.09
C LYS A 42 -32.62 58.16 -38.47
N HIS A 43 -31.49 58.33 -37.78
CA HIS A 43 -30.29 57.50 -37.93
C HIS A 43 -30.53 56.04 -37.50
N ILE A 44 -31.38 55.78 -36.50
CA ILE A 44 -31.80 54.43 -36.11
C ILE A 44 -32.74 53.82 -37.16
N GLU A 45 -33.69 54.59 -37.70
CA GLU A 45 -34.54 54.11 -38.81
C GLU A 45 -33.72 53.85 -40.07
N ASP A 46 -32.76 54.72 -40.39
CA ASP A 46 -31.89 54.64 -41.57
C ASP A 46 -30.81 53.54 -41.44
N ASN A 47 -30.30 53.24 -40.23
CA ASN A 47 -29.24 52.24 -40.03
C ASN A 47 -29.74 50.82 -39.72
N TYR A 48 -30.98 50.65 -39.25
CA TYR A 48 -31.50 49.33 -38.83
C TYR A 48 -32.50 48.72 -39.82
N VAL A 49 -32.85 49.40 -40.92
CA VAL A 49 -33.78 48.87 -41.94
C VAL A 49 -33.15 48.64 -43.33
N ASP A 50 -32.23 49.48 -43.83
CA ASP A 50 -31.61 49.26 -45.15
C ASP A 50 -30.10 49.55 -45.16
N PHE A 51 -29.32 48.67 -45.78
CA PHE A 51 -27.89 48.44 -45.51
C PHE A 51 -26.91 49.21 -46.45
N MET A 52 -25.78 49.68 -45.89
CA MET A 52 -24.45 50.03 -46.47
C MET A 52 -24.11 51.53 -46.83
N PRO A 53 -22.81 51.94 -46.84
CA PRO A 53 -22.07 52.55 -45.72
C PRO A 53 -21.55 53.98 -46.03
N ASN A 54 -21.16 54.75 -45.00
CA ASN A 54 -20.01 55.67 -45.08
C ASN A 54 -19.56 56.15 -43.68
N HIS A 55 -18.32 55.81 -43.32
CA HIS A 55 -17.62 56.24 -42.12
C HIS A 55 -17.07 57.65 -42.28
N THR A 56 -17.58 58.60 -41.48
CA THR A 56 -16.83 59.80 -41.00
C THR A 56 -17.59 60.65 -39.99
N THR A 57 -18.79 60.26 -39.53
CA THR A 57 -19.66 61.12 -38.72
C THR A 57 -19.68 60.80 -37.22
N SER A 58 -19.15 59.67 -36.77
CA SER A 58 -19.24 59.23 -35.35
C SER A 58 -18.46 60.13 -34.40
N ASP A 59 -17.20 60.47 -34.75
CA ASP A 59 -16.30 61.22 -33.86
C ASP A 59 -16.79 62.65 -33.55
N MET A 60 -17.45 63.30 -34.52
CA MET A 60 -17.99 64.65 -34.32
C MET A 60 -19.16 64.70 -33.33
N TYR A 61 -19.94 63.61 -33.22
CA TYR A 61 -21.11 63.57 -32.32
C TYR A 61 -20.75 63.21 -30.89
N ILE A 62 -19.63 62.49 -30.67
CA ILE A 62 -19.14 62.16 -29.32
C ILE A 62 -18.59 63.42 -28.64
N GLU A 63 -17.80 64.24 -29.34
CA GLU A 63 -17.28 65.51 -28.80
C GLU A 63 -18.40 66.52 -28.47
N GLU A 64 -19.42 66.61 -29.31
CA GLU A 64 -20.56 67.52 -29.09
C GLU A 64 -21.44 67.05 -27.91
N GLY A 65 -21.56 65.72 -27.73
CA GLY A 65 -22.26 65.10 -26.60
C GLY A 65 -21.58 65.32 -25.25
N GLU A 66 -20.23 65.31 -25.20
CA GLU A 66 -19.47 65.60 -23.98
C GLU A 66 -19.58 67.07 -23.57
N HIS A 67 -19.58 67.99 -24.55
CA HIS A 67 -19.73 69.43 -24.27
C HIS A 67 -21.10 69.74 -23.63
N LEU A 68 -22.18 69.15 -24.17
CA LEU A 68 -23.53 69.35 -23.65
C LEU A 68 -23.72 68.77 -22.23
N LEU A 69 -23.03 67.67 -21.90
CA LEU A 69 -23.08 67.10 -20.54
C LEU A 69 -22.42 68.01 -19.50
N ARG A 70 -21.26 68.60 -19.82
CA ARG A 70 -20.56 69.56 -18.95
C ARG A 70 -21.38 70.81 -18.69
N ASP A 71 -22.03 71.35 -19.72
CA ASP A 71 -22.89 72.54 -19.60
C ASP A 71 -24.13 72.28 -18.74
N THR A 72 -24.68 71.06 -18.80
CA THR A 72 -25.87 70.67 -18.02
C THR A 72 -25.57 70.52 -16.53
N GLU A 73 -24.42 69.95 -16.17
CA GLU A 73 -23.98 69.83 -14.77
C GLU A 73 -23.66 71.18 -14.13
N HIS A 74 -23.10 72.11 -14.91
CA HIS A 74 -22.78 73.46 -14.43
C HIS A 74 -24.05 74.29 -14.10
N LEU A 75 -25.14 74.04 -14.82
CA LEU A 75 -26.44 74.71 -14.59
C LEU A 75 -27.17 74.12 -13.38
N LEU A 76 -27.03 72.80 -13.15
CA LEU A 76 -27.64 72.09 -12.02
C LEU A 76 -27.10 72.59 -10.66
N ASN A 77 -25.79 72.91 -10.60
CA ASN A 77 -25.14 73.36 -9.37
C ASN A 77 -25.51 74.80 -8.97
N ASN A 78 -25.83 75.67 -9.93
CA ASN A 78 -26.08 77.09 -9.66
C ASN A 78 -27.53 77.39 -9.26
N VAL A 79 -28.49 76.54 -9.63
CA VAL A 79 -29.92 76.73 -9.31
C VAL A 79 -30.25 76.34 -7.86
N SER A 80 -29.39 75.57 -7.18
CA SER A 80 -29.67 75.06 -5.83
C SER A 80 -29.49 76.08 -4.70
N ASN A 81 -28.83 77.23 -4.92
CA ASN A 81 -28.40 78.12 -3.82
C ASN A 81 -29.16 79.45 -3.65
N ASP A 82 -29.96 79.93 -4.61
CA ASP A 82 -30.52 81.30 -4.53
C ASP A 82 -32.05 81.43 -4.49
N ALA A 83 -32.79 80.34 -4.28
CA ALA A 83 -34.23 80.37 -4.50
C ALA A 83 -35.00 79.68 -3.36
N ARG A 84 -35.54 80.44 -2.38
CA ARG A 84 -36.44 79.84 -1.37
C ARG A 84 -37.73 80.57 -0.92
N LEU A 85 -38.10 81.78 -1.37
CA LEU A 85 -39.31 82.43 -0.79
C LEU A 85 -40.31 83.14 -1.74
N VAL A 86 -40.09 83.18 -3.06
CA VAL A 86 -41.11 83.66 -4.05
C VAL A 86 -41.51 82.54 -5.04
N LEU A 87 -41.25 81.30 -4.65
CA LEU A 87 -41.06 80.11 -5.50
C LEU A 87 -42.18 79.06 -5.37
N ASN A 88 -43.46 79.39 -5.57
CA ASN A 88 -44.47 78.32 -5.64
C ASN A 88 -45.20 78.20 -6.99
N GLU A 89 -45.50 79.29 -7.71
CA GLU A 89 -46.16 79.16 -9.03
C GLU A 89 -45.16 79.11 -10.20
N ALA A 90 -44.15 79.99 -10.24
CA ALA A 90 -43.06 79.90 -11.20
C ALA A 90 -42.16 78.66 -10.96
N ASN A 91 -42.18 78.13 -9.73
CA ASN A 91 -41.40 76.97 -9.32
C ASN A 91 -42.03 75.65 -9.75
N VAL A 92 -43.36 75.54 -9.83
CA VAL A 92 -44.01 74.37 -10.45
C VAL A 92 -43.61 74.29 -11.93
N GLU A 93 -43.62 75.42 -12.65
CA GLU A 93 -43.25 75.46 -14.07
C GLU A 93 -41.73 75.28 -14.29
N LEU A 94 -40.87 75.80 -13.39
CA LEU A 94 -39.42 75.56 -13.43
C LEU A 94 -39.05 74.15 -12.99
N THR A 95 -39.72 73.58 -12.00
CA THR A 95 -39.54 72.17 -11.60
C THR A 95 -39.99 71.26 -12.73
N ARG A 96 -41.09 71.58 -13.42
CA ARG A 96 -41.52 70.90 -14.65
C ARG A 96 -40.46 70.97 -15.75
N LEU A 97 -39.86 72.14 -15.98
CA LEU A 97 -38.78 72.29 -16.97
C LEU A 97 -37.48 71.58 -16.55
N VAL A 98 -37.13 71.55 -15.27
CA VAL A 98 -35.97 70.82 -14.73
C VAL A 98 -36.20 69.31 -14.80
N GLU A 99 -37.43 68.84 -14.55
CA GLU A 99 -37.83 67.45 -14.74
C GLU A 99 -37.80 67.05 -16.21
N GLU A 100 -38.32 67.88 -17.13
CA GLU A 100 -38.19 67.67 -18.57
C GLU A 100 -36.71 67.65 -19.02
N LEU A 101 -35.87 68.54 -18.48
CA LEU A 101 -34.46 68.61 -18.82
C LEU A 101 -33.68 67.40 -18.27
N ARG A 102 -34.07 66.91 -17.08
CA ARG A 102 -33.53 65.68 -16.49
C ARG A 102 -33.93 64.45 -17.30
N GLU A 103 -35.19 64.36 -17.73
CA GLU A 103 -35.67 63.28 -18.59
C GLU A 103 -34.92 63.26 -19.92
N VAL A 104 -34.76 64.43 -20.55
CA VAL A 104 -34.00 64.58 -21.80
C VAL A 104 -32.51 64.26 -21.61
N SER A 105 -31.91 64.67 -20.50
CA SER A 105 -30.51 64.35 -20.14
C SER A 105 -30.31 62.84 -19.91
N LEU A 106 -31.24 62.18 -19.20
CA LEU A 106 -31.24 60.73 -19.00
C LEU A 106 -31.39 60.00 -20.34
N GLY A 107 -32.32 60.42 -21.19
CA GLY A 107 -32.48 59.89 -22.54
C GLY A 107 -31.22 60.04 -23.40
N LEU A 108 -30.55 61.20 -23.33
CA LEU A 108 -29.28 61.44 -24.02
C LEU A 108 -28.16 60.50 -23.52
N LYS A 109 -28.03 60.31 -22.21
CA LYS A 109 -27.06 59.39 -21.61
C LYS A 109 -27.30 57.93 -22.01
N VAL A 110 -28.56 57.50 -22.10
CA VAL A 110 -28.92 56.15 -22.58
C VAL A 110 -28.59 56.01 -24.07
N SER A 111 -28.92 57.00 -24.91
CA SER A 111 -28.58 57.00 -26.33
C SER A 111 -27.07 56.97 -26.58
N GLN A 112 -26.28 57.75 -25.83
CA GLN A 112 -24.81 57.71 -25.90
C GLN A 112 -24.25 56.34 -25.53
N ARG A 113 -24.81 55.69 -24.51
CA ARG A 113 -24.41 54.32 -24.15
C ARG A 113 -24.71 53.32 -25.25
N ILE A 114 -25.86 53.43 -25.91
CA ILE A 114 -26.22 52.58 -27.06
C ILE A 114 -25.25 52.79 -28.22
N LEU A 115 -24.90 54.04 -28.54
CA LEU A 115 -23.93 54.37 -29.58
C LEU A 115 -22.54 53.80 -29.27
N LEU A 116 -22.08 53.91 -28.03
CA LEU A 116 -20.80 53.32 -27.60
C LEU A 116 -20.81 51.78 -27.71
N ILE A 117 -21.94 51.14 -27.41
CA ILE A 117 -22.11 49.69 -27.57
C ILE A 117 -22.01 49.30 -29.06
N ASP A 118 -22.58 50.10 -29.96
CA ASP A 118 -22.54 49.83 -31.40
C ASP A 118 -21.13 49.99 -31.98
N ASP A 119 -20.42 51.05 -31.60
CA ASP A 119 -19.02 51.28 -31.96
C ASP A 119 -18.13 50.09 -31.52
N LEU A 120 -18.31 49.62 -30.29
CA LEU A 120 -17.60 48.44 -29.79
C LEU A 120 -17.95 47.15 -30.57
N PHE A 121 -19.20 46.97 -31.01
CA PHE A 121 -19.55 45.83 -31.87
C PHE A 121 -18.82 45.91 -33.22
N GLN A 122 -18.70 47.10 -33.79
CA GLN A 122 -18.00 47.30 -35.03
C GLN A 122 -16.50 47.00 -34.90
N CYS A 123 -15.85 47.50 -33.84
CA CYS A 123 -14.46 47.17 -33.55
C CYS A 123 -14.25 45.65 -33.35
N ILE A 124 -15.23 44.92 -32.78
CA ILE A 124 -15.16 43.46 -32.63
C ILE A 124 -15.22 42.77 -33.99
N GLU A 125 -16.07 43.23 -34.91
CA GLU A 125 -16.17 42.66 -36.26
C GLU A 125 -14.89 42.90 -37.07
N GLU A 126 -14.28 44.08 -36.96
CA GLU A 126 -12.98 44.39 -37.56
C GLU A 126 -11.85 43.52 -36.98
N ALA A 127 -11.77 43.40 -35.65
CA ALA A 127 -10.77 42.56 -34.99
C ALA A 127 -10.94 41.07 -35.34
N ASN A 128 -12.18 40.59 -35.50
CA ASN A 128 -12.45 39.24 -35.99
C ASN A 128 -12.04 39.05 -37.47
N ALA A 129 -12.19 40.08 -38.30
CA ALA A 129 -11.76 40.04 -39.70
C ALA A 129 -10.22 40.02 -39.85
N THR A 130 -9.51 40.76 -39.01
CA THR A 130 -8.03 40.75 -38.97
C THR A 130 -7.45 39.55 -38.22
N LYS A 131 -8.29 38.78 -37.51
CA LYS A 131 -7.94 37.63 -36.67
C LYS A 131 -7.12 37.99 -35.42
N ASP A 132 -7.27 39.22 -34.92
CA ASP A 132 -6.70 39.70 -33.66
C ASP A 132 -7.60 39.35 -32.48
N TYR A 133 -7.53 38.09 -32.07
CA TYR A 133 -8.49 37.56 -31.09
C TYR A 133 -8.31 38.09 -29.67
N LEU A 134 -7.10 38.53 -29.27
CA LEU A 134 -6.87 39.18 -27.98
C LEU A 134 -7.58 40.53 -27.92
N VAL A 135 -7.53 41.31 -29.02
CA VAL A 135 -8.21 42.60 -29.13
C VAL A 135 -9.73 42.38 -29.13
N ALA A 136 -10.23 41.41 -29.89
CA ALA A 136 -11.65 41.05 -29.89
C ALA A 136 -12.16 40.64 -28.49
N LEU A 137 -11.33 39.94 -27.71
CA LEU A 137 -11.65 39.54 -26.34
C LEU A 137 -11.73 40.73 -25.38
N ASP A 138 -10.76 41.65 -25.43
CA ASP A 138 -10.76 42.88 -24.61
C ASP A 138 -11.99 43.75 -24.92
N LEU A 139 -12.30 43.93 -26.20
CA LEU A 139 -13.49 44.66 -26.65
C LEU A 139 -14.80 44.00 -26.17
N LEU A 140 -14.90 42.67 -26.23
CA LEU A 140 -16.04 41.94 -25.65
C LEU A 140 -16.12 42.09 -24.12
N GLY A 141 -14.98 42.20 -23.43
CA GLY A 141 -14.90 42.47 -22.00
C GLY A 141 -15.45 43.85 -21.65
N LYS A 142 -15.06 44.89 -22.40
CA LYS A 142 -15.60 46.25 -22.29
C LYS A 142 -17.10 46.29 -22.57
N LEU A 143 -17.55 45.62 -23.63
CA LEU A 143 -18.96 45.52 -24.01
C LEU A 143 -19.79 44.83 -22.91
N LYS A 144 -19.26 43.77 -22.30
CA LYS A 144 -19.90 43.08 -21.18
C LYS A 144 -20.12 44.01 -19.99
N CYS A 145 -19.17 44.89 -19.66
CA CYS A 145 -19.32 45.86 -18.59
C CYS A 145 -20.47 46.85 -18.88
N LEU A 146 -20.61 47.27 -20.13
CA LEU A 146 -21.67 48.18 -20.55
C LEU A 146 -23.06 47.52 -20.61
N ILE A 147 -23.17 46.21 -20.87
CA ILE A 147 -24.45 45.50 -21.00
C ILE A 147 -24.92 44.89 -19.67
N CYS A 148 -24.00 44.35 -18.87
CA CYS A 148 -24.30 43.50 -17.71
C CYS A 148 -24.08 44.19 -16.35
N ASN A 149 -23.92 45.50 -16.30
CA ASN A 149 -23.76 46.22 -15.02
C ASN A 149 -24.94 45.99 -14.05
N GLU A 150 -24.62 45.85 -12.77
CA GLU A 150 -25.61 45.90 -11.69
C GLU A 150 -26.29 47.28 -11.73
N ALA A 151 -27.63 47.32 -11.65
CA ALA A 151 -28.42 48.52 -11.92
C ALA A 151 -28.28 49.56 -10.80
N THR A 152 -27.13 50.22 -10.78
CA THR A 152 -26.70 51.16 -9.74
C THR A 152 -27.13 52.58 -10.08
N CYS A 153 -27.28 52.93 -11.37
CA CYS A 153 -27.72 54.25 -11.81
C CYS A 153 -29.09 54.25 -12.52
N GLU A 154 -29.77 55.40 -12.55
CA GLU A 154 -31.06 55.58 -13.28
C GLU A 154 -30.93 55.22 -14.77
N VAL A 155 -29.75 55.47 -15.37
CA VAL A 155 -29.44 55.11 -16.76
C VAL A 155 -29.44 53.59 -16.99
N ASP A 156 -28.95 52.78 -16.03
CA ASP A 156 -28.98 51.31 -16.14
C ASP A 156 -30.41 50.77 -16.16
N ARG A 157 -31.29 51.37 -15.36
CA ARG A 157 -32.70 50.96 -15.27
C ARG A 157 -33.46 51.30 -16.54
N ILE A 158 -33.24 52.50 -17.08
CA ILE A 158 -33.87 52.93 -18.33
C ILE A 158 -33.34 52.08 -19.50
N PHE A 159 -32.02 51.84 -19.56
CA PHE A 159 -31.42 50.99 -20.60
C PHE A 159 -31.98 49.56 -20.61
N LYS A 160 -32.21 48.94 -19.44
CA LYS A 160 -32.84 47.61 -19.34
C LYS A 160 -34.29 47.58 -19.82
N ASN A 161 -34.99 48.71 -19.77
CA ASN A 161 -36.37 48.83 -20.21
C ASN A 161 -36.49 49.23 -21.69
N CYS A 162 -35.39 49.52 -22.38
CA CYS A 162 -35.39 49.82 -23.82
C CYS A 162 -35.70 48.56 -24.63
N GLU A 163 -36.51 48.70 -25.68
CA GLU A 163 -36.88 47.58 -26.58
C GLU A 163 -35.68 46.91 -27.26
N CYS A 164 -34.58 47.65 -27.43
CA CYS A 164 -33.34 47.13 -28.04
C CYS A 164 -32.44 46.33 -27.08
N TYR A 165 -32.70 46.34 -25.76
CA TYR A 165 -31.84 45.71 -24.77
C TYR A 165 -31.66 44.20 -25.00
N ASP A 166 -32.77 43.49 -25.22
CA ASP A 166 -32.75 42.05 -25.47
C ASP A 166 -32.03 41.72 -26.79
N THR A 167 -32.22 42.54 -27.82
CA THR A 167 -31.52 42.40 -29.11
C THR A 167 -30.02 42.61 -28.98
N ILE A 168 -29.59 43.63 -28.23
CA ILE A 168 -28.17 43.90 -27.95
C ILE A 168 -27.55 42.72 -27.18
N LYS A 169 -28.27 42.18 -26.21
CA LYS A 169 -27.82 41.01 -25.43
C LYS A 169 -27.68 39.77 -26.30
N ILE A 170 -28.63 39.53 -27.21
CA ILE A 170 -28.55 38.44 -28.20
C ILE A 170 -27.33 38.65 -29.11
N LYS A 171 -27.12 39.85 -29.65
CA LYS A 171 -25.96 40.19 -30.50
C LYS A 171 -24.63 39.96 -29.77
N TYR A 172 -24.54 40.34 -28.50
CA TYR A 172 -23.38 40.04 -27.65
C TYR A 172 -23.11 38.54 -27.53
N HIS A 173 -24.13 37.73 -27.22
CA HIS A 173 -23.97 36.28 -27.12
C HIS A 173 -23.58 35.65 -28.47
N ILE A 174 -24.11 36.14 -29.59
CA ILE A 174 -23.70 35.71 -30.93
C ILE A 174 -22.22 36.01 -31.17
N GLN A 175 -21.77 37.25 -30.92
CA GLN A 175 -20.36 37.62 -31.14
C GLN A 175 -19.41 36.87 -30.21
N ALA A 176 -19.79 36.65 -28.95
CA ALA A 176 -19.01 35.82 -28.02
C ALA A 176 -18.90 34.36 -28.50
N ASN A 177 -20.00 33.79 -29.02
CA ASN A 177 -20.00 32.44 -29.59
C ASN A 177 -19.15 32.35 -30.86
N ILE A 178 -19.21 33.36 -31.75
CA ILE A 178 -18.37 33.42 -32.96
C ILE A 178 -16.89 33.45 -32.59
N LEU A 179 -16.50 34.33 -31.66
CA LEU A 179 -15.12 34.39 -31.18
C LEU A 179 -14.68 33.04 -30.60
N GLN A 180 -15.52 32.41 -29.77
CA GLN A 180 -15.21 31.11 -29.17
C GLN A 180 -15.06 30.01 -30.24
N GLN A 181 -15.91 29.98 -31.27
CA GLN A 181 -15.79 29.03 -32.39
C GLN A 181 -14.53 29.28 -33.21
N ASN A 182 -14.21 30.52 -33.53
CA ASN A 182 -13.02 30.89 -34.29
C ASN A 182 -11.73 30.55 -33.53
N LEU A 183 -11.68 30.89 -32.24
CA LEU A 183 -10.57 30.54 -31.35
C LEU A 183 -10.40 29.01 -31.27
N ARG A 184 -11.49 28.27 -31.13
CA ARG A 184 -11.45 26.80 -31.08
C ARG A 184 -10.95 26.21 -32.40
N GLN A 185 -11.44 26.68 -33.54
CA GLN A 185 -10.97 26.20 -34.85
C GLN A 185 -9.50 26.53 -35.08
N ARG A 186 -9.02 27.71 -34.67
CA ARG A 186 -7.60 28.05 -34.77
C ARG A 186 -6.76 27.20 -33.82
N PHE A 187 -7.21 27.00 -32.60
CA PHE A 187 -6.55 26.13 -31.64
C PHE A 187 -6.46 24.68 -32.14
N GLU A 188 -7.53 24.11 -32.70
CA GLU A 188 -7.53 22.77 -33.30
C GLU A 188 -6.63 22.67 -34.55
N ARG A 189 -6.29 23.79 -35.22
CA ARG A 189 -5.30 23.80 -36.31
C ARG A 189 -3.87 23.82 -35.79
N LEU A 190 -3.61 24.59 -34.72
CA LEU A 190 -2.29 24.77 -34.13
C LEU A 190 -1.90 23.61 -33.19
N LEU A 191 -2.88 22.95 -32.59
CA LEU A 191 -2.74 21.79 -31.73
C LEU A 191 -3.65 20.66 -32.23
N GLN A 192 -3.06 19.59 -32.74
CA GLN A 192 -3.79 18.45 -33.26
C GLN A 192 -3.52 17.20 -32.42
N PHE A 193 -4.61 16.57 -32.00
CA PHE A 193 -4.62 15.28 -31.34
C PHE A 193 -5.24 14.25 -32.26
N SER A 194 -4.52 13.17 -32.57
CA SER A 194 -5.06 12.09 -33.38
C SER A 194 -4.77 10.72 -32.78
N GLU A 195 -5.71 9.80 -32.95
CA GLU A 195 -5.57 8.40 -32.56
C GLU A 195 -5.90 7.49 -33.73
N LYS A 196 -5.04 6.49 -33.97
CA LYS A 196 -5.23 5.45 -34.97
C LYS A 196 -5.21 4.10 -34.27
N ASN A 197 -6.35 3.42 -34.30
CA ASN A 197 -6.50 2.08 -33.75
C ASN A 197 -6.19 1.05 -34.84
N PHE A 198 -5.18 0.23 -34.61
CA PHE A 198 -4.89 -0.97 -35.38
C PHE A 198 -5.44 -2.19 -34.66
N SER A 199 -5.48 -3.35 -35.33
CA SER A 199 -6.04 -4.58 -34.77
C SER A 199 -5.37 -5.04 -33.47
N THR A 200 -4.09 -4.72 -33.27
CA THR A 200 -3.30 -5.14 -32.10
C THR A 200 -2.62 -3.99 -31.37
N ALA A 201 -2.64 -2.77 -31.91
CA ALA A 201 -1.89 -1.64 -31.39
C ALA A 201 -2.66 -0.34 -31.57
N LYS A 202 -2.34 0.66 -30.77
CA LYS A 202 -2.86 2.02 -30.87
C LYS A 202 -1.69 2.97 -31.06
N CYS A 203 -1.83 3.88 -32.02
CA CYS A 203 -0.87 4.95 -32.27
C CYS A 203 -1.56 6.29 -32.01
N VAL A 204 -0.95 7.10 -31.16
CA VAL A 204 -1.43 8.40 -30.74
C VAL A 204 -0.40 9.42 -31.20
N THR A 205 -0.87 10.48 -31.86
CA THR A 205 -0.01 11.54 -32.38
C THR A 205 -0.47 12.88 -31.81
N VAL A 206 0.47 13.60 -31.21
CA VAL A 206 0.31 14.98 -30.72
C VAL A 206 1.14 15.89 -31.60
N GLN A 207 0.53 16.86 -32.26
CA GLN A 207 1.21 17.84 -33.11
C GLN A 207 0.99 19.25 -32.58
N VAL A 208 2.08 19.97 -32.36
CA VAL A 208 2.10 21.34 -31.83
C VAL A 208 2.80 22.25 -32.82
N SER A 209 2.17 23.37 -33.18
CA SER A 209 2.77 24.35 -34.09
C SER A 209 4.03 24.99 -33.50
N LYS A 210 5.03 25.23 -34.35
CA LYS A 210 6.25 25.96 -34.01
C LYS A 210 6.07 27.48 -34.06
N ASP A 211 4.95 28.00 -34.58
CA ASP A 211 4.61 29.41 -34.49
C ASP A 211 4.15 29.76 -33.06
N VAL A 212 5.14 29.98 -32.20
CA VAL A 212 4.95 30.20 -30.76
C VAL A 212 4.06 31.41 -30.50
N ASN A 213 4.24 32.51 -31.23
CA ASN A 213 3.48 33.73 -30.99
C ASN A 213 1.98 33.50 -31.24
N GLN A 214 1.62 32.94 -32.40
CA GLN A 214 0.21 32.69 -32.72
C GLN A 214 -0.43 31.65 -31.81
N LEU A 215 0.33 30.61 -31.43
CA LEU A 215 -0.12 29.58 -30.50
C LEU A 215 -0.39 30.18 -29.13
N GLN A 216 0.55 30.95 -28.57
CA GLN A 216 0.41 31.55 -27.25
C GLN A 216 -0.73 32.56 -27.20
N ASP A 217 -0.88 33.42 -28.21
CA ASP A 217 -1.97 34.39 -28.29
C ASP A 217 -3.34 33.70 -28.38
N THR A 218 -3.45 32.65 -29.20
CA THR A 218 -4.69 31.89 -29.36
C THR A 218 -5.05 31.14 -28.07
N VAL A 219 -4.07 30.50 -27.42
CA VAL A 219 -4.24 29.80 -26.15
C VAL A 219 -4.67 30.78 -25.06
N MET A 220 -3.97 31.90 -24.93
CA MET A 220 -4.28 32.95 -23.96
C MET A 220 -5.73 33.44 -24.10
N ALA A 221 -6.12 33.83 -25.32
CA ALA A 221 -7.48 34.28 -25.61
C ALA A 221 -8.54 33.18 -25.33
N LEU A 222 -8.25 31.93 -25.69
CA LEU A 222 -9.16 30.80 -25.52
C LEU A 222 -9.43 30.49 -24.05
N PHE A 223 -8.38 30.44 -23.21
CA PHE A 223 -8.52 30.15 -21.79
C PHE A 223 -9.15 31.32 -21.01
N GLN A 224 -8.84 32.57 -21.37
CA GLN A 224 -9.54 33.74 -20.82
C GLN A 224 -11.03 33.78 -21.19
N ALA A 225 -11.40 33.28 -22.37
CA ALA A 225 -12.80 33.11 -22.81
C ALA A 225 -13.56 31.97 -22.09
N ARG A 226 -13.00 31.37 -21.02
CA ARG A 226 -13.59 30.26 -20.24
C ARG A 226 -13.81 29.00 -21.06
N TYR A 227 -12.84 28.63 -21.88
CA TYR A 227 -12.83 27.35 -22.57
C TYR A 227 -12.89 26.17 -21.59
N ASN A 228 -13.55 25.07 -22.02
CA ASN A 228 -13.64 23.84 -21.25
C ASN A 228 -12.51 22.86 -21.68
N PRO A 229 -11.48 22.64 -20.84
CA PRO A 229 -10.31 21.85 -21.20
C PRO A 229 -10.52 20.32 -21.11
N LEU A 230 -11.70 19.84 -20.69
CA LEU A 230 -11.94 18.42 -20.38
C LEU A 230 -11.55 17.48 -21.52
N LYS A 231 -11.88 17.80 -22.78
CA LYS A 231 -11.53 16.93 -23.92
C LYS A 231 -10.02 16.71 -24.08
N ILE A 232 -9.23 17.76 -23.82
CA ILE A 232 -7.78 17.70 -23.89
C ILE A 232 -7.25 16.91 -22.69
N CYS A 233 -7.81 17.16 -21.50
CA CYS A 233 -7.46 16.45 -20.28
C CYS A 233 -7.72 14.95 -20.40
N ASP A 234 -8.90 14.56 -20.90
CA ASP A 234 -9.29 13.18 -21.14
C ASP A 234 -8.37 12.52 -22.17
N PHE A 235 -8.04 13.21 -23.27
CA PHE A 235 -7.12 12.69 -24.27
C PHE A 235 -5.71 12.48 -23.70
N LEU A 236 -5.14 13.48 -23.02
CA LEU A 236 -3.81 13.38 -22.42
C LEU A 236 -3.75 12.28 -21.36
N LEU A 237 -4.80 12.15 -20.55
CA LEU A 237 -4.85 11.15 -19.50
C LEU A 237 -5.04 9.74 -20.05
N GLU A 238 -6.10 9.49 -20.82
CA GLU A 238 -6.49 8.16 -21.28
C GLU A 238 -5.60 7.62 -22.41
N ASN A 239 -5.14 8.49 -23.32
CA ASN A 239 -4.42 8.07 -24.51
C ASN A 239 -2.90 8.21 -24.42
N CYS A 240 -2.39 9.07 -23.52
CA CYS A 240 -0.95 9.29 -23.34
C CYS A 240 -0.45 8.79 -21.98
N LEU A 241 -0.86 9.44 -20.88
CA LEU A 241 -0.29 9.21 -19.55
C LEU A 241 -0.58 7.80 -18.99
N ILE A 242 -1.83 7.35 -19.06
CA ILE A 242 -2.20 6.01 -18.56
C ILE A 242 -1.45 4.90 -19.31
N PRO A 243 -1.42 4.88 -20.66
CA PRO A 243 -0.61 3.92 -21.42
C PRO A 243 0.87 3.99 -21.10
N MET A 244 1.45 5.20 -20.96
CA MET A 244 2.86 5.39 -20.62
C MET A 244 3.25 4.75 -19.28
N ILE A 245 2.32 4.69 -18.31
CA ILE A 245 2.53 4.06 -17.01
C ILE A 245 2.31 2.53 -17.08
N MET A 246 1.22 2.10 -17.72
CA MET A 246 0.73 0.71 -17.60
C MET A 246 1.32 -0.26 -18.62
N LYS A 247 1.89 0.24 -19.71
CA LYS A 247 2.26 -0.56 -20.89
C LYS A 247 3.64 -0.17 -21.42
N PRO A 248 4.33 -1.08 -22.13
CA PRO A 248 5.51 -0.70 -22.88
C PRO A 248 5.08 0.20 -24.04
N VAL A 249 5.59 1.43 -24.06
CA VAL A 249 5.25 2.46 -25.04
C VAL A 249 6.52 2.90 -25.77
N SER A 250 6.45 3.00 -27.09
CA SER A 250 7.45 3.70 -27.90
C SER A 250 6.99 5.15 -28.07
N VAL A 251 7.84 6.09 -27.65
CA VAL A 251 7.61 7.52 -27.72
C VAL A 251 8.72 8.14 -28.57
N GLU A 252 8.34 8.81 -29.66
CA GLU A 252 9.27 9.45 -30.59
C GLU A 252 8.87 10.91 -30.78
N LEU A 253 9.79 11.83 -30.47
CA LEU A 253 9.64 13.26 -30.73
C LEU A 253 10.32 13.60 -32.06
N LEU A 254 9.53 13.95 -33.07
CA LEU A 254 9.96 14.36 -34.40
C LEU A 254 9.88 15.88 -34.51
N ASN A 255 11.03 16.51 -34.70
CA ASN A 255 11.15 17.96 -34.88
C ASN A 255 11.58 18.35 -36.31
N ASP A 256 11.59 17.40 -37.25
CA ASP A 256 12.13 17.59 -38.61
C ASP A 256 11.25 18.51 -39.48
N ASN A 257 9.97 18.67 -39.15
CA ASN A 257 9.07 19.53 -39.90
C ASN A 257 9.23 21.00 -39.46
N GLU A 258 9.35 21.94 -40.40
CA GLU A 258 9.55 23.37 -40.06
C GLU A 258 8.31 24.00 -39.41
N GLU A 259 7.11 23.45 -39.65
CA GLU A 259 5.85 24.06 -39.19
C GLU A 259 5.36 23.51 -37.83
N TYR A 260 5.67 22.25 -37.49
CA TYR A 260 5.13 21.57 -36.30
C TYR A 260 6.18 20.66 -35.63
N SER A 261 6.07 20.52 -34.32
CA SER A 261 6.69 19.46 -33.52
C SER A 261 5.68 18.34 -33.31
N GLN A 262 6.09 17.09 -33.57
CA GLN A 262 5.21 15.93 -33.52
C GLN A 262 5.72 14.88 -32.53
N LEU A 263 4.88 14.50 -31.56
CA LEU A 263 5.12 13.38 -30.67
C LEU A 263 4.26 12.19 -31.08
N ASN A 264 4.90 11.06 -31.38
CA ASN A 264 4.23 9.79 -31.67
C ASN A 264 4.36 8.85 -30.49
N ILE A 265 3.24 8.26 -30.08
CA ILE A 265 3.11 7.36 -28.94
C ILE A 265 2.46 6.08 -29.46
N SER A 266 3.15 4.94 -29.39
CA SER A 266 2.63 3.66 -29.87
C SER A 266 2.67 2.58 -28.79
N TYR A 267 1.55 1.85 -28.63
CA TYR A 267 1.42 0.79 -27.62
C TYR A 267 0.44 -0.32 -28.02
N SER A 268 0.61 -1.50 -27.41
CA SER A 268 -0.22 -2.68 -27.66
C SER A 268 -1.59 -2.60 -26.96
N LEU A 269 -2.62 -3.12 -27.63
CA LEU A 269 -3.98 -3.27 -27.07
C LEU A 269 -4.18 -4.60 -26.33
N LYS A 270 -3.26 -5.57 -26.48
CA LYS A 270 -3.32 -6.83 -25.73
C LYS A 270 -3.03 -6.59 -24.24
N GLU A 271 -3.66 -7.37 -23.36
CA GLU A 271 -3.35 -7.36 -21.93
C GLU A 271 -1.87 -7.67 -21.72
N SER A 272 -1.16 -6.77 -21.03
CA SER A 272 0.23 -6.93 -20.66
C SER A 272 0.35 -7.77 -19.40
N THR A 273 1.25 -8.75 -19.40
CA THR A 273 1.70 -9.39 -18.17
C THR A 273 2.49 -8.38 -17.33
N LYS A 274 2.44 -8.50 -15.99
CA LYS A 274 3.19 -7.61 -15.09
C LYS A 274 4.69 -7.50 -15.43
N SER A 275 5.27 -8.56 -16.01
CA SER A 275 6.67 -8.62 -16.43
C SER A 275 7.06 -7.69 -17.59
N LEU A 276 6.10 -7.13 -18.32
CA LEU A 276 6.34 -6.27 -19.49
C LEU A 276 6.10 -4.77 -19.21
N LYS A 277 5.90 -4.39 -17.93
CA LYS A 277 5.76 -2.99 -17.55
C LYS A 277 7.10 -2.23 -17.77
N PRO A 278 7.07 -0.96 -18.20
CA PRO A 278 8.26 -0.14 -18.31
C PRO A 278 8.85 0.18 -16.94
N SER A 279 10.16 0.49 -16.88
CA SER A 279 10.79 0.98 -15.65
C SER A 279 10.33 2.40 -15.34
N TYR A 280 10.32 2.79 -14.06
CA TYR A 280 9.95 4.16 -13.67
C TYR A 280 10.80 5.24 -14.37
N LYS A 281 12.09 4.96 -14.62
CA LYS A 281 12.98 5.86 -15.38
C LYS A 281 12.48 6.10 -16.80
N GLN A 282 12.03 5.05 -17.47
CA GLN A 282 11.46 5.17 -18.81
C GLN A 282 10.10 5.87 -18.79
N VAL A 283 9.27 5.63 -17.77
CA VAL A 283 8.01 6.35 -17.57
C VAL A 283 8.26 7.85 -17.40
N PHE A 284 9.19 8.24 -16.53
CA PHE A 284 9.56 9.66 -16.34
C PHE A 284 10.10 10.29 -17.61
N ALA A 285 10.99 9.61 -18.34
CA ALA A 285 11.51 10.10 -19.62
C ALA A 285 10.40 10.32 -20.66
N ASN A 286 9.48 9.36 -20.80
CA ASN A 286 8.35 9.46 -21.73
C ASN A 286 7.39 10.60 -21.37
N ILE A 287 7.13 10.82 -20.08
CA ILE A 287 6.27 11.91 -19.59
C ILE A 287 6.96 13.26 -19.79
N ASN A 288 8.26 13.36 -19.56
CA ASN A 288 9.02 14.59 -19.82
C ASN A 288 8.98 14.95 -21.31
N LEU A 289 9.16 13.98 -22.22
CA LEU A 289 9.01 14.22 -23.67
C LEU A 289 7.61 14.73 -24.05
N LEU A 290 6.56 14.27 -23.37
CA LEU A 290 5.21 14.76 -23.58
C LEU A 290 5.06 16.21 -23.13
N PHE A 291 5.58 16.57 -21.95
CA PHE A 291 5.52 17.94 -21.45
C PHE A 291 6.42 18.90 -22.23
N ASP A 292 7.58 18.44 -22.70
CA ASP A 292 8.48 19.21 -23.57
C ASP A 292 7.80 19.54 -24.90
N CYS A 293 7.10 18.57 -25.50
CA CYS A 293 6.33 18.78 -26.72
C CYS A 293 5.21 19.82 -26.53
N LEU A 294 4.56 19.83 -25.37
CA LEU A 294 3.44 20.72 -25.05
C LEU A 294 3.87 22.04 -24.40
N SER A 295 5.17 22.26 -24.15
CA SER A 295 5.71 23.40 -23.40
C SER A 295 5.23 24.77 -23.91
N ASN A 296 5.12 24.92 -25.23
CA ASN A 296 4.66 26.16 -25.88
C ASN A 296 3.20 26.53 -25.58
N ILE A 297 2.39 25.60 -25.07
CA ILE A 297 1.00 25.83 -24.67
C ILE A 297 0.91 26.36 -23.23
N ASN A 298 1.98 26.24 -22.43
CA ASN A 298 1.96 26.57 -21.00
C ASN A 298 2.06 28.08 -20.72
N VAL A 299 1.08 28.85 -21.22
CA VAL A 299 1.03 30.31 -21.10
C VAL A 299 0.37 30.74 -19.79
N ASN A 300 0.78 31.88 -19.25
CA ASN A 300 0.12 32.51 -18.11
C ASN A 300 -1.21 33.15 -18.55
N VAL A 301 -2.33 32.67 -18.01
CA VAL A 301 -3.69 33.11 -18.39
C VAL A 301 -4.17 34.28 -17.54
N PHE A 302 -3.97 34.21 -16.23
CA PHE A 302 -4.38 35.23 -15.27
C PHE A 302 -3.61 35.09 -13.95
N ALA A 303 -2.99 36.17 -13.48
CA ALA A 303 -2.16 36.20 -12.27
C ALA A 303 -1.02 35.14 -12.30
N GLU A 304 -1.07 34.14 -11.42
CA GLU A 304 -0.12 33.02 -11.36
C GLU A 304 -0.70 31.72 -12.00
N GLN A 305 -1.85 31.79 -12.68
CA GLN A 305 -2.47 30.61 -13.28
C GLN A 305 -1.97 30.38 -14.71
N HIS A 306 -1.20 29.30 -14.88
CA HIS A 306 -0.78 28.81 -16.18
C HIS A 306 -1.78 27.79 -16.75
N VAL A 307 -1.71 27.53 -18.06
CA VAL A 307 -2.55 26.50 -18.70
C VAL A 307 -2.36 25.13 -18.07
N TYR A 308 -1.12 24.75 -17.71
CA TYR A 308 -0.88 23.49 -17.01
C TYR A 308 -1.48 23.45 -15.61
N THR A 309 -1.65 24.59 -14.95
CA THR A 309 -2.37 24.68 -13.67
C THR A 309 -3.83 24.25 -13.84
N ILE A 310 -4.46 24.68 -14.94
CA ILE A 310 -5.84 24.33 -15.30
C ILE A 310 -5.94 22.85 -15.67
N ILE A 311 -5.06 22.35 -16.54
CA ILE A 311 -5.01 20.93 -16.92
C ILE A 311 -4.75 20.06 -15.69
N GLY A 312 -3.76 20.43 -14.88
CA GLY A 312 -3.38 19.77 -13.63
C GLY A 312 -4.55 19.63 -12.67
N SER A 313 -5.39 20.67 -12.54
CA SER A 313 -6.58 20.61 -11.67
C SER A 313 -7.56 19.48 -12.04
N HIS A 314 -7.56 19.02 -13.30
CA HIS A 314 -8.42 17.94 -13.78
C HIS A 314 -7.73 16.57 -13.77
N ILE A 315 -6.42 16.50 -14.06
CA ILE A 315 -5.73 15.21 -14.28
C ILE A 315 -4.83 14.76 -13.13
N LYS A 316 -4.28 15.69 -12.32
CA LYS A 316 -3.17 15.40 -11.41
C LYS A 316 -3.49 14.31 -10.40
N ASP A 317 -4.70 14.31 -9.84
CA ASP A 317 -5.04 13.38 -8.77
C ASP A 317 -5.07 11.93 -9.22
N ARG A 318 -5.64 11.69 -10.41
CA ARG A 318 -5.72 10.37 -11.02
C ARG A 318 -4.37 9.95 -11.58
N PHE A 319 -3.66 10.87 -12.22
CA PHE A 319 -2.32 10.64 -12.75
C PHE A 319 -1.32 10.24 -11.63
N LEU A 320 -1.19 11.06 -10.59
CA LEU A 320 -0.26 10.80 -9.48
C LEU A 320 -0.59 9.51 -8.74
N LYS A 321 -1.89 9.23 -8.53
CA LYS A 321 -2.31 7.98 -7.91
C LYS A 321 -1.90 6.77 -8.73
N LEU A 322 -2.14 6.79 -10.05
CA LEU A 322 -1.75 5.69 -10.94
C LEU A 322 -0.22 5.55 -11.02
N LEU A 323 0.52 6.67 -11.04
CA LEU A 323 1.98 6.65 -11.06
C LEU A 323 2.54 5.96 -9.80
N ILE A 324 1.98 6.27 -8.62
CA ILE A 324 2.39 5.65 -7.36
C ILE A 324 2.00 4.17 -7.36
N ASP A 325 0.71 3.87 -7.52
CA ASP A 325 0.15 2.53 -7.31
C ASP A 325 0.67 1.50 -8.34
N GLU A 326 0.86 1.90 -9.60
CA GLU A 326 1.12 0.97 -10.69
C GLU A 326 2.55 1.01 -11.25
N CYS A 327 3.37 1.99 -10.85
CA CYS A 327 4.75 2.14 -11.33
C CYS A 327 5.77 2.26 -10.19
N LEU A 328 5.60 3.24 -9.28
CA LEU A 328 6.58 3.46 -8.21
C LEU A 328 6.55 2.33 -7.16
N MET A 329 5.36 1.84 -6.80
CA MET A 329 5.22 0.73 -5.86
C MET A 329 5.88 -0.56 -6.36
N ASP A 330 5.81 -0.85 -7.67
CA ASP A 330 6.49 -2.01 -8.28
C ASP A 330 8.01 -1.83 -8.29
N SER A 331 8.51 -0.59 -8.23
CA SER A 331 9.93 -0.22 -8.24
C SER A 331 10.57 -0.16 -6.84
N VAL A 332 9.79 -0.32 -5.76
CA VAL A 332 10.34 -0.39 -4.40
C VAL A 332 11.18 -1.68 -4.24
N PRO A 333 12.43 -1.60 -3.78
CA PRO A 333 13.31 -2.76 -3.63
C PRO A 333 12.73 -3.91 -2.81
N GLU A 334 13.14 -5.15 -3.09
CA GLU A 334 12.77 -6.34 -2.31
C GLU A 334 13.93 -6.90 -1.48
N THR A 335 15.16 -6.44 -1.73
CA THR A 335 16.38 -6.87 -1.02
C THR A 335 17.17 -5.66 -0.50
N MET A 336 18.03 -5.89 0.49
CA MET A 336 18.91 -4.85 1.03
C MET A 336 19.91 -4.35 -0.03
N ASP A 337 20.43 -5.23 -0.87
CA ASP A 337 21.38 -4.86 -1.93
C ASP A 337 20.73 -3.91 -2.94
N GLU A 338 19.52 -4.24 -3.40
CA GLU A 338 18.72 -3.36 -4.28
C GLU A 338 18.35 -2.04 -3.60
N TYR A 339 18.18 -2.02 -2.27
CA TYR A 339 17.88 -0.81 -1.51
C TYR A 339 19.05 0.18 -1.53
N TYR A 340 20.29 -0.30 -1.30
CA TYR A 340 21.48 0.56 -1.34
C TYR A 340 21.81 1.06 -2.75
N GLU A 341 21.51 0.28 -3.78
CA GLU A 341 21.71 0.68 -5.18
C GLU A 341 20.58 1.60 -5.72
N SER A 342 19.47 1.74 -5.00
CA SER A 342 18.29 2.43 -5.49
C SER A 342 18.44 3.95 -5.51
N THR A 343 18.28 4.54 -6.70
CA THR A 343 18.18 6.00 -6.89
C THR A 343 16.73 6.51 -6.83
N LEU A 344 15.76 5.65 -6.50
CA LEU A 344 14.33 5.93 -6.68
C LEU A 344 13.87 7.20 -5.95
N VAL A 345 14.28 7.41 -4.70
CA VAL A 345 13.89 8.59 -3.92
C VAL A 345 14.36 9.88 -4.59
N GLN A 346 15.62 9.92 -5.00
CA GLN A 346 16.19 11.10 -5.68
C GLN A 346 15.52 11.34 -7.03
N ASP A 347 15.27 10.27 -7.79
CA ASP A 347 14.62 10.36 -9.10
C ASP A 347 13.17 10.85 -8.98
N VAL A 348 12.44 10.43 -7.94
CA VAL A 348 11.07 10.90 -7.65
C VAL A 348 11.06 12.36 -7.24
N LEU A 349 11.98 12.80 -6.37
CA LEU A 349 12.10 14.21 -5.98
C LEU A 349 12.46 15.11 -7.16
N ASN A 350 13.39 14.66 -8.01
CA ASN A 350 13.74 15.37 -9.24
C ASN A 350 12.53 15.49 -10.19
N PHE A 351 11.76 14.40 -10.33
CA PHE A 351 10.55 14.40 -11.16
C PHE A 351 9.45 15.29 -10.57
N GLU A 352 9.26 15.29 -9.25
CA GLU A 352 8.34 16.20 -8.56
C GLU A 352 8.71 17.66 -8.81
N GLN A 353 9.99 18.01 -8.75
CA GLN A 353 10.47 19.35 -9.09
C GLN A 353 10.15 19.73 -10.53
N ILE A 354 10.33 18.83 -11.50
CA ILE A 354 9.96 19.07 -12.91
C ILE A 354 8.46 19.36 -13.06
N LEU A 355 7.60 18.66 -12.31
CA LEU A 355 6.15 18.90 -12.35
C LEU A 355 5.77 20.25 -11.71
N ILE A 356 6.50 20.69 -10.68
CA ILE A 356 6.34 22.00 -10.04
C ILE A 356 6.80 23.12 -10.98
N ASP A 357 7.98 22.97 -11.59
CA ASP A 357 8.55 23.95 -12.53
C ASP A 357 7.66 24.14 -13.76
N ASN A 358 6.94 23.09 -14.16
CA ASN A 358 5.94 23.14 -15.23
C ASN A 358 4.55 23.64 -14.78
N PHE A 359 4.35 24.00 -13.50
CA PHE A 359 3.06 24.46 -12.94
C PHE A 359 1.91 23.44 -13.01
N LEU A 360 2.20 22.15 -13.17
CA LEU A 360 1.17 21.09 -13.20
C LEU A 360 0.68 20.75 -11.77
N ILE A 361 1.59 20.80 -10.80
CA ILE A 361 1.32 20.56 -9.38
C ILE A 361 1.78 21.75 -8.54
N HIS A 362 1.16 21.94 -7.38
CA HIS A 362 1.54 23.00 -6.44
C HIS A 362 2.24 22.39 -5.23
N SER A 363 3.45 22.85 -4.92
CA SER A 363 4.27 22.34 -3.81
C SER A 363 3.52 22.31 -2.46
N GLU A 364 2.68 23.31 -2.16
CA GLU A 364 1.96 23.39 -0.89
C GLU A 364 0.71 22.50 -0.79
N LYS A 365 0.10 22.13 -1.93
CA LYS A 365 -1.18 21.40 -1.96
C LYS A 365 -1.03 19.94 -2.37
N ASP A 366 -0.02 19.62 -3.16
CA ASP A 366 0.15 18.34 -3.83
C ASP A 366 1.36 17.59 -3.26
N ALA A 367 1.23 17.07 -2.03
CA ALA A 367 2.33 16.37 -1.34
C ALA A 367 2.42 14.87 -1.65
N LYS A 368 1.71 14.34 -2.67
CA LYS A 368 1.59 12.88 -2.87
C LYS A 368 2.92 12.17 -3.18
N LEU A 369 3.80 12.78 -3.96
CA LEU A 369 5.11 12.20 -4.30
C LEU A 369 6.07 12.35 -3.12
N ASN A 370 6.09 13.52 -2.47
CA ASN A 370 6.80 13.70 -1.21
C ASN A 370 6.32 12.76 -0.07
N ASP A 371 5.03 12.48 0.02
CA ASP A 371 4.46 11.50 0.96
C ASP A 371 4.93 10.08 0.66
N PHE A 372 5.17 9.76 -0.61
CA PHE A 372 5.76 8.48 -1.02
C PHE A 372 7.23 8.41 -0.62
N THR A 373 8.02 9.47 -0.85
CA THR A 373 9.46 9.49 -0.51
C THR A 373 9.68 9.45 1.00
N THR A 374 8.88 10.18 1.78
CA THR A 374 8.93 10.15 3.26
C THR A 374 8.56 8.77 3.83
N LYS A 375 7.67 8.02 3.16
CA LYS A 375 7.27 6.66 3.55
C LYS A 375 8.10 5.57 2.87
N PHE A 376 9.08 5.92 2.04
CA PHE A 376 9.81 4.95 1.22
C PHE A 376 10.45 3.85 2.05
N GLU A 377 11.08 4.21 3.17
CA GLU A 377 11.70 3.26 4.10
C GLU A 377 10.67 2.28 4.68
N GLN A 378 9.49 2.77 5.07
CA GLN A 378 8.40 1.92 5.57
C GLN A 378 7.85 0.98 4.49
N LEU A 379 7.70 1.47 3.25
CA LEU A 379 7.23 0.68 2.11
C LEU A 379 8.24 -0.42 1.76
N PHE A 380 9.53 -0.09 1.75
CA PHE A 380 10.61 -1.04 1.57
C PHE A 380 10.56 -2.12 2.66
N ARG A 381 10.50 -1.73 3.95
CA ARG A 381 10.41 -2.66 5.09
C ARG A 381 9.25 -3.64 4.94
N ASN A 382 8.07 -3.16 4.59
CA ASN A 382 6.90 -4.00 4.39
C ASN A 382 7.10 -5.01 3.26
N ARG A 383 7.70 -4.59 2.14
CA ARG A 383 7.94 -5.46 0.97
C ARG A 383 9.04 -6.49 1.27
N PHE A 384 10.14 -6.05 1.89
CA PHE A 384 11.24 -6.89 2.35
C PHE A 384 10.76 -7.97 3.33
N ASN A 385 10.03 -7.57 4.37
CA ASN A 385 9.48 -8.49 5.36
C ASN A 385 8.52 -9.50 4.72
N ARG A 386 7.65 -9.05 3.80
CA ARG A 386 6.76 -9.96 3.06
C ARG A 386 7.55 -11.00 2.26
N LYS A 387 8.57 -10.56 1.52
CA LYS A 387 9.41 -11.45 0.71
C LYS A 387 10.15 -12.49 1.55
N ILE A 388 10.68 -12.08 2.69
CA ILE A 388 11.31 -12.98 3.66
C ILE A 388 10.31 -14.01 4.17
N LEU A 389 9.12 -13.59 4.58
CA LEU A 389 8.10 -14.49 5.11
C LEU A 389 7.61 -15.48 4.05
N GLU A 390 7.49 -15.05 2.80
CA GLU A 390 7.20 -15.93 1.65
C GLU A 390 8.30 -16.97 1.47
N THR A 391 9.56 -16.53 1.43
CA THR A 391 10.73 -17.42 1.30
C THR A 391 10.82 -18.40 2.48
N ALA A 392 10.58 -17.93 3.70
CA ALA A 392 10.56 -18.76 4.90
C ALA A 392 9.46 -19.84 4.83
N ARG A 393 8.26 -19.49 4.35
CA ARG A 393 7.19 -20.46 4.11
C ARG A 393 7.60 -21.48 3.05
N GLU A 394 8.13 -21.05 1.91
CA GLU A 394 8.60 -21.96 0.86
C GLU A 394 9.61 -22.98 1.40
N ILE A 395 10.56 -22.54 2.23
CA ILE A 395 11.52 -23.42 2.91
C ILE A 395 10.81 -24.40 3.85
N MET A 396 9.87 -23.93 4.68
CA MET A 396 9.13 -24.76 5.65
C MET A 396 8.24 -25.84 5.00
N HIS A 397 7.75 -25.60 3.79
CA HIS A 397 6.88 -26.53 3.06
C HIS A 397 7.64 -27.67 2.36
N LYS A 398 8.96 -27.52 2.17
CA LYS A 398 9.80 -28.59 1.61
C LYS A 398 9.78 -29.85 2.48
N ASP A 399 10.04 -31.00 1.88
CA ASP A 399 10.08 -32.30 2.56
C ASP A 399 11.15 -32.36 3.65
N LEU A 400 10.80 -32.90 4.81
CA LEU A 400 11.70 -33.05 5.96
C LEU A 400 12.72 -34.21 5.81
N HIS A 401 12.62 -35.03 4.77
CA HIS A 401 13.43 -36.24 4.58
C HIS A 401 14.93 -35.97 4.41
N ASP A 402 15.31 -34.86 3.80
CA ASP A 402 16.71 -34.54 3.56
C ASP A 402 17.33 -33.95 4.83
N MET A 403 18.30 -34.66 5.42
CA MET A 403 18.87 -34.35 6.73
C MET A 403 20.38 -34.13 6.66
N THR A 404 20.89 -33.30 7.56
CA THR A 404 22.30 -32.95 7.70
C THR A 404 22.74 -33.02 9.14
N LEU A 405 23.97 -33.46 9.35
CA LEU A 405 24.61 -33.51 10.65
C LEU A 405 24.99 -32.09 11.08
N VAL A 406 24.69 -31.75 12.33
CA VAL A 406 25.10 -30.49 12.96
C VAL A 406 25.88 -30.76 14.22
N ALA A 407 26.69 -29.77 14.62
CA ALA A 407 27.52 -29.83 15.82
C ALA A 407 28.46 -31.06 15.85
N GLU A 408 29.11 -31.38 14.72
CA GLU A 408 29.97 -32.57 14.57
C GLU A 408 31.08 -32.69 15.61
N GLY A 409 31.55 -31.56 16.15
CA GLY A 409 32.59 -31.51 17.18
C GLY A 409 32.10 -31.60 18.63
N ASN A 410 30.77 -31.69 18.86
CA ASN A 410 30.20 -31.69 20.21
C ASN A 410 29.76 -33.10 20.59
N THR A 411 30.70 -33.92 21.06
CA THR A 411 30.40 -35.29 21.50
C THR A 411 29.54 -35.29 22.77
N ALA A 412 28.96 -36.44 23.14
CA ALA A 412 28.17 -36.57 24.36
C ALA A 412 28.96 -36.13 25.62
N GLU A 413 30.25 -36.51 25.69
CA GLU A 413 31.14 -36.12 26.79
C GLU A 413 31.41 -34.61 26.83
N ASP A 414 31.48 -33.95 25.67
CA ASP A 414 31.73 -32.51 25.59
C ASP A 414 30.50 -31.71 26.06
N VAL A 415 29.31 -32.17 25.69
CA VAL A 415 28.04 -31.57 26.12
C VAL A 415 27.81 -31.76 27.62
N GLU A 416 28.19 -32.92 28.18
CA GLU A 416 28.16 -33.14 29.63
C GLU A 416 29.07 -32.18 30.40
N LYS A 417 30.25 -31.88 29.85
CA LYS A 417 31.19 -30.90 30.43
C LYS A 417 30.74 -29.46 30.23
N ASN A 418 30.02 -29.17 29.14
CA ASN A 418 29.52 -27.83 28.83
C ASN A 418 28.08 -27.86 28.31
N PRO A 419 27.08 -27.65 29.20
CA PRO A 419 25.66 -27.64 28.85
C PRO A 419 25.24 -26.56 27.83
N PHE A 420 26.10 -25.58 27.53
CA PHE A 420 25.82 -24.56 26.52
C PHE A 420 26.12 -25.04 25.09
N LEU A 421 26.81 -26.19 24.94
CA LEU A 421 27.04 -26.79 23.63
C LEU A 421 25.78 -27.50 23.14
N PHE A 422 25.40 -27.24 21.88
CA PHE A 422 24.36 -28.02 21.24
C PHE A 422 24.88 -29.42 20.91
N PRO A 423 24.16 -30.50 21.24
CA PRO A 423 24.63 -31.85 20.99
C PRO A 423 24.67 -32.19 19.49
N GLN A 424 25.61 -33.08 19.13
CA GLN A 424 25.67 -33.64 17.79
C GLN A 424 24.37 -34.41 17.46
N CYS A 425 23.69 -34.01 16.39
CA CYS A 425 22.48 -34.67 15.89
C CYS A 425 22.19 -34.34 14.43
N MET A 426 21.22 -35.03 13.82
CA MET A 426 20.71 -34.66 12.49
C MET A 426 19.57 -33.67 12.61
N ILE A 427 19.51 -32.72 11.68
CA ILE A 427 18.38 -31.82 11.44
C ILE A 427 17.99 -31.86 9.97
N SER A 428 16.79 -31.42 9.63
CA SER A 428 16.38 -31.25 8.23
C SER A 428 17.18 -30.12 7.55
N LYS A 429 17.54 -30.30 6.28
CA LYS A 429 18.20 -29.25 5.48
C LYS A 429 17.36 -27.99 5.38
N ASN A 430 16.04 -28.13 5.33
CA ASN A 430 15.14 -26.97 5.29
C ASN A 430 15.26 -26.13 6.57
N THR A 431 15.45 -26.76 7.74
CA THR A 431 15.70 -26.01 8.98
C THR A 431 17.04 -25.28 8.93
N LEU A 432 18.07 -25.90 8.34
CA LEU A 432 19.36 -25.23 8.12
C LEU A 432 19.25 -24.06 7.13
N GLU A 433 18.50 -24.21 6.03
CA GLU A 433 18.20 -23.13 5.09
C GLU A 433 17.43 -21.98 5.76
N LEU A 434 16.47 -22.30 6.62
CA LEU A 434 15.71 -21.31 7.39
C LEU A 434 16.62 -20.53 8.35
N ILE A 435 17.53 -21.24 9.04
CA ILE A 435 18.54 -20.60 9.89
C ILE A 435 19.48 -19.73 9.07
N LYS A 436 19.93 -20.18 7.89
CA LYS A 436 20.74 -19.34 6.99
C LYS A 436 19.99 -18.10 6.50
N LEU A 437 18.67 -18.18 6.30
CA LEU A 437 17.84 -17.01 5.99
C LEU A 437 17.84 -16.02 7.17
N MET A 438 17.57 -16.50 8.39
CA MET A 438 17.57 -15.66 9.60
C MET A 438 18.96 -15.11 9.93
N ASP A 439 20.03 -15.88 9.72
CA ASP A 439 21.43 -15.47 9.92
C ASP A 439 21.86 -14.40 8.91
N ARG A 440 21.45 -14.53 7.64
CA ARG A 440 21.66 -13.47 6.64
C ARG A 440 20.96 -12.18 7.04
N MET A 441 19.70 -12.26 7.49
CA MET A 441 18.98 -11.09 8.00
C MET A 441 19.70 -10.45 9.18
N PHE A 442 20.08 -11.26 10.18
CA PHE A 442 20.77 -10.79 11.38
C PHE A 442 22.11 -10.10 11.04
N LYS A 443 22.91 -10.70 10.14
CA LYS A 443 24.19 -10.12 9.71
C LYS A 443 24.03 -8.86 8.87
N GLN A 444 23.09 -8.83 7.93
CA GLN A 444 22.84 -7.66 7.09
C GLN A 444 22.41 -6.44 7.91
N LEU A 445 21.73 -6.66 9.05
CA LEU A 445 21.31 -5.61 9.97
C LEU A 445 22.45 -5.10 10.87
N ASN A 446 23.35 -5.98 11.28
CA ASN A 446 24.50 -5.60 12.11
C ASN A 446 25.60 -4.90 11.31
N GLN A 447 25.78 -5.24 10.02
CA GLN A 447 26.72 -4.54 9.15
C GLN A 447 26.29 -3.09 8.87
N THR A 448 25.00 -2.77 8.99
CA THR A 448 24.49 -1.40 8.82
C THR A 448 24.80 -0.49 10.00
N THR A 449 25.13 -1.07 11.15
CA THR A 449 25.39 -0.36 12.41
C THR A 449 26.88 -0.08 12.64
N GLU A 450 27.79 -0.77 11.94
CA GLU A 450 29.24 -0.50 12.07
C GLU A 450 29.68 0.84 11.43
N GLU A 451 28.90 1.41 10.50
CA GLU A 451 29.15 2.75 9.94
C GLU A 451 28.47 3.89 10.71
N LYS A 452 27.65 3.57 11.73
CA LYS A 452 26.97 4.55 12.59
C LYS A 452 27.22 4.19 14.05
N ASP A 453 28.26 4.80 14.64
CA ASP A 453 28.59 4.71 16.07
C ASP A 453 27.32 4.67 16.96
N ASP A 454 27.25 3.66 17.82
CA ASP A 454 26.35 3.53 19.00
C ASP A 454 24.81 3.61 18.76
N LEU A 455 24.27 2.84 17.82
CA LEU A 455 22.84 2.50 17.83
C LEU A 455 22.63 0.99 17.90
N ASP A 456 21.78 0.54 18.82
CA ASP A 456 21.30 -0.85 18.87
C ASP A 456 20.76 -1.27 17.48
N PRO A 457 20.90 -2.55 17.08
CA PRO A 457 20.32 -3.05 15.85
C PRO A 457 18.83 -2.72 15.82
N ASP A 458 18.37 -2.15 14.70
CA ASP A 458 17.00 -1.64 14.55
C ASP A 458 15.96 -2.71 14.97
N PRO A 459 15.23 -2.49 16.08
CA PRO A 459 14.39 -3.51 16.71
C PRO A 459 13.24 -3.97 15.80
N ASP A 460 12.84 -3.15 14.83
CA ASP A 460 11.71 -3.46 13.93
C ASP A 460 12.05 -4.56 12.91
N PHE A 461 13.32 -4.70 12.49
CA PHE A 461 13.72 -5.77 11.59
C PHE A 461 13.92 -7.12 12.32
N LEU A 462 14.39 -7.07 13.57
CA LEU A 462 14.49 -8.26 14.42
C LEU A 462 13.10 -8.83 14.75
N ALA A 463 12.06 -8.00 14.76
CA ALA A 463 10.67 -8.41 15.01
C ALA A 463 10.12 -9.43 13.99
N VAL A 464 10.73 -9.59 12.81
CA VAL A 464 10.34 -10.60 11.82
C VAL A 464 10.69 -12.02 12.25
N ILE A 465 11.77 -12.20 13.02
CA ILE A 465 12.24 -13.52 13.47
C ILE A 465 11.19 -14.22 14.34
N PRO A 466 10.59 -13.57 15.37
CA PRO A 466 9.42 -14.10 16.06
C PRO A 466 8.27 -14.52 15.15
N VAL A 467 8.00 -13.78 14.08
CA VAL A 467 6.92 -14.11 13.13
C VAL A 467 7.27 -15.38 12.34
N ILE A 468 8.51 -15.51 11.87
CA ILE A 468 9.02 -16.73 11.21
C ILE A 468 8.84 -17.95 12.11
N LEU A 469 9.22 -17.85 13.39
CA LEU A 469 9.11 -18.95 14.35
C LEU A 469 7.67 -19.31 14.67
N ASN A 470 6.78 -18.32 14.81
CA ASN A 470 5.35 -18.57 14.97
C ASN A 470 4.76 -19.31 13.76
N ILE A 471 5.17 -18.94 12.55
CA ILE A 471 4.79 -19.65 11.32
C ILE A 471 5.35 -21.08 11.36
N TYR A 472 6.61 -21.27 11.77
CA TYR A 472 7.21 -22.60 11.89
C TYR A 472 6.41 -23.52 12.84
N ILE A 473 6.12 -23.04 14.05
CA ILE A 473 5.38 -23.76 15.09
C ILE A 473 3.99 -24.15 14.60
N SER A 474 3.33 -23.28 13.84
CA SER A 474 1.95 -23.48 13.42
C SER A 474 1.80 -24.26 12.11
N GLU A 475 2.65 -24.02 11.12
CA GLU A 475 2.49 -24.56 9.76
C GLU A 475 3.25 -25.86 9.54
N VAL A 476 4.47 -26.03 10.08
CA VAL A 476 5.27 -27.26 9.85
C VAL A 476 4.57 -28.51 10.40
N PRO A 477 4.05 -28.52 11.65
CA PRO A 477 3.30 -29.66 12.16
C PRO A 477 2.03 -29.97 11.37
N LYS A 478 1.34 -28.96 10.82
CA LYS A 478 0.13 -29.14 10.01
C LYS A 478 0.46 -29.71 8.64
N ASN A 479 1.41 -29.12 7.93
CA ASN A 479 1.80 -29.54 6.59
C ASN A 479 2.34 -30.98 6.60
N HIS A 480 3.13 -31.32 7.62
CA HIS A 480 3.78 -32.63 7.74
C HIS A 480 3.05 -33.59 8.69
N GLU A 481 1.80 -33.32 9.07
CA GLU A 481 1.07 -34.04 10.12
C GLU A 481 1.09 -35.57 9.94
N LYS A 482 0.81 -36.02 8.72
CA LYS A 482 0.79 -37.46 8.40
C LYS A 482 2.17 -38.08 8.58
N LEU A 483 3.22 -37.42 8.10
CA LEU A 483 4.60 -37.91 8.16
C LEU A 483 5.10 -37.95 9.60
N LEU A 484 4.87 -36.88 10.37
CA LEU A 484 5.25 -36.77 11.78
C LEU A 484 4.56 -37.84 12.65
N LYS A 485 3.33 -38.23 12.33
CA LYS A 485 2.60 -39.29 13.06
C LYS A 485 2.98 -40.71 12.66
N SER A 486 3.39 -40.93 11.41
CA SER A 486 3.57 -42.29 10.84
C SER A 486 5.03 -42.72 10.73
N ILE A 487 5.97 -41.79 10.61
CA ILE A 487 7.38 -42.07 10.37
C ILE A 487 8.20 -41.67 11.62
N PRO A 488 8.73 -42.63 12.40
CA PRO A 488 9.46 -42.34 13.63
C PRO A 488 10.69 -41.45 13.43
N GLN A 489 11.35 -41.54 12.28
CA GLN A 489 12.50 -40.69 11.95
C GLN A 489 12.09 -39.21 11.91
N GLN A 490 10.92 -38.90 11.35
CA GLN A 490 10.48 -37.52 11.12
C GLN A 490 10.11 -36.81 12.41
N SER A 491 9.48 -37.51 13.37
CA SER A 491 9.23 -36.94 14.69
C SER A 491 10.52 -36.67 15.47
N ALA A 492 11.52 -37.56 15.36
CA ALA A 492 12.83 -37.37 15.98
C ALA A 492 13.57 -36.17 15.35
N LEU A 493 13.55 -36.08 14.02
CA LEU A 493 14.16 -34.98 13.28
C LEU A 493 13.48 -33.64 13.61
N PHE A 494 12.15 -33.63 13.73
CA PHE A 494 11.40 -32.43 14.08
C PHE A 494 11.70 -31.95 15.51
N LEU A 495 11.88 -32.85 16.47
CA LEU A 495 12.36 -32.50 17.80
C LEU A 495 13.72 -31.79 17.71
N ASN A 496 14.68 -32.39 17.01
CA ASN A 496 16.00 -31.80 16.83
C ASN A 496 15.94 -30.45 16.12
N ASN A 497 15.09 -30.30 15.10
CA ASN A 497 14.90 -29.01 14.42
C ASN A 497 14.45 -27.92 15.40
N CYS A 498 13.47 -28.23 16.26
CA CYS A 498 12.96 -27.28 17.27
C CYS A 498 14.06 -26.89 18.26
N LEU A 499 14.81 -27.87 18.78
CA LEU A 499 15.91 -27.64 19.72
C LEU A 499 17.05 -26.84 19.09
N PHE A 500 17.35 -27.09 17.81
CA PHE A 500 18.40 -26.38 17.10
C PHE A 500 18.02 -24.94 16.79
N LEU A 501 16.76 -24.69 16.39
CA LEU A 501 16.21 -23.34 16.24
C LEU A 501 16.26 -22.58 17.56
N GLU A 502 15.84 -23.21 18.67
CA GLU A 502 15.93 -22.64 20.01
C GLU A 502 17.38 -22.26 20.37
N HIS A 503 18.32 -23.18 20.17
CA HIS A 503 19.74 -22.93 20.42
C HIS A 503 20.29 -21.77 19.59
N TRP A 504 19.95 -21.71 18.29
CA TRP A 504 20.42 -20.64 17.40
C TRP A 504 19.93 -19.26 17.86
N ILE A 505 18.67 -19.14 18.29
CA ILE A 505 18.09 -17.87 18.78
C ILE A 505 18.79 -17.44 20.06
N VAL A 506 18.91 -18.34 21.04
CA VAL A 506 19.54 -18.06 22.34
C VAL A 506 21.00 -17.61 22.13
N LYS A 507 21.72 -18.25 21.20
CA LYS A 507 23.13 -17.95 20.93
C LYS A 507 23.35 -16.63 20.20
N ASN A 508 22.54 -16.29 19.19
CA ASN A 508 22.83 -15.15 18.31
C ASN A 508 22.05 -13.89 18.67
N ILE A 509 20.81 -14.01 19.15
CA ILE A 509 19.94 -12.86 19.40
C ILE A 509 19.94 -12.51 20.90
N GLY A 510 20.09 -13.50 21.77
CA GLY A 510 19.90 -13.34 23.22
C GLY A 510 18.42 -13.43 23.63
N ILE A 511 18.18 -13.86 24.87
CA ILE A 511 16.84 -14.16 25.37
C ILE A 511 16.03 -12.87 25.64
N ASP A 512 16.71 -11.76 25.93
CA ASP A 512 16.12 -10.52 26.44
C ASP A 512 15.85 -9.45 25.37
N THR A 513 16.26 -9.70 24.12
CA THR A 513 16.25 -8.71 23.04
C THR A 513 14.84 -8.39 22.52
N ILE A 514 13.90 -9.34 22.62
CA ILE A 514 12.46 -9.11 22.35
C ILE A 514 11.62 -9.82 23.41
N PRO A 515 10.71 -9.13 24.13
CA PRO A 515 9.94 -9.69 25.25
C PRO A 515 9.14 -10.97 24.91
N THR A 516 8.73 -11.14 23.66
CA THR A 516 7.96 -12.30 23.18
C THR A 516 8.81 -13.56 22.93
N HIS A 517 10.15 -13.47 22.87
CA HIS A 517 11.00 -14.62 22.56
C HIS A 517 10.89 -15.73 23.60
N VAL A 518 10.89 -15.42 24.90
CA VAL A 518 10.86 -16.46 25.95
C VAL A 518 9.62 -17.36 25.83
N ALA A 519 8.44 -16.76 25.65
CA ALA A 519 7.19 -17.51 25.50
C ALA A 519 7.18 -18.33 24.19
N LEU A 520 7.72 -17.75 23.12
CA LEU A 520 7.80 -18.39 21.82
C LEU A 520 8.76 -19.58 21.80
N LEU A 521 9.94 -19.45 22.41
CA LEU A 521 10.92 -20.53 22.57
C LEU A 521 10.34 -21.68 23.39
N LYS A 522 9.65 -21.38 24.50
CA LYS A 522 8.91 -22.39 25.27
C LYS A 522 7.86 -23.11 24.43
N THR A 523 7.15 -22.38 23.57
CA THR A 523 6.13 -22.96 22.68
C THR A 523 6.77 -23.83 21.59
N LEU A 524 7.88 -23.41 21.00
CA LEU A 524 8.66 -24.19 20.04
C LEU A 524 9.15 -25.50 20.67
N HIS A 525 9.76 -25.41 21.84
CA HIS A 525 10.24 -26.54 22.61
C HIS A 525 9.11 -27.52 22.96
N ALA A 526 8.00 -27.00 23.48
CA ALA A 526 6.81 -27.79 23.84
C ALA A 526 6.20 -28.48 22.62
N THR A 527 6.21 -27.82 21.45
CA THR A 527 5.68 -28.38 20.20
C THR A 527 6.53 -29.57 19.73
N GLY A 528 7.85 -29.42 19.67
CA GLY A 528 8.77 -30.51 19.35
C GLY A 528 8.64 -31.69 20.32
N THR A 529 8.63 -31.40 21.62
CA THR A 529 8.52 -32.42 22.68
C THR A 529 7.18 -33.14 22.64
N SER A 530 6.07 -32.43 22.42
CA SER A 530 4.73 -33.04 22.34
C SER A 530 4.62 -34.04 21.19
N ILE A 531 5.12 -33.68 20.00
CA ILE A 531 5.12 -34.58 18.83
C ILE A 531 6.01 -35.80 19.09
N TRP A 532 7.18 -35.59 19.69
CA TRP A 532 8.08 -36.68 20.07
C TRP A 532 7.46 -37.64 21.09
N GLN A 533 6.86 -37.12 22.15
CA GLN A 533 6.19 -37.93 23.18
C GLN A 533 5.01 -38.72 22.61
N ASN A 534 4.24 -38.12 21.69
CA ASN A 534 3.20 -38.84 20.97
C ASN A 534 3.75 -40.02 20.17
N GLN A 535 4.93 -39.86 19.57
CA GLN A 535 5.60 -40.96 18.87
C GLN A 535 6.07 -42.06 19.82
N ILE A 536 6.71 -41.72 20.94
CA ILE A 536 7.12 -42.72 21.96
C ILE A 536 5.90 -43.51 22.45
N ASN A 537 4.83 -42.80 22.81
CA ASN A 537 3.57 -43.41 23.25
C ASN A 537 2.97 -44.32 22.16
N HIS A 538 3.12 -43.97 20.89
CA HIS A 538 2.69 -44.80 19.77
C HIS A 538 3.52 -46.08 19.66
N GLN A 539 4.85 -45.99 19.82
CA GLN A 539 5.74 -47.16 19.80
C GLN A 539 5.49 -48.09 20.99
N GLN A 540 5.29 -47.56 22.21
CA GLN A 540 4.87 -48.35 23.37
C GLN A 540 3.57 -49.10 23.09
N LYS A 541 2.55 -48.45 22.50
CA LYS A 541 1.30 -49.10 22.12
C LYS A 541 1.49 -50.21 21.10
N ILE A 542 2.42 -50.08 20.15
CA ILE A 542 2.77 -51.15 19.20
C ILE A 542 3.34 -52.35 19.95
N LEU A 543 4.29 -52.14 20.86
CA LEU A 543 4.88 -53.20 21.68
C LEU A 543 3.82 -53.89 22.56
N THR A 544 2.98 -53.12 23.25
CA THR A 544 1.87 -53.66 24.05
C THR A 544 0.88 -54.44 23.20
N LYS A 545 0.58 -53.99 21.98
CA LYS A 545 -0.32 -54.69 21.06
C LYS A 545 0.25 -56.04 20.63
N ILE A 546 1.56 -56.11 20.34
CA ILE A 546 2.24 -57.38 20.04
C ILE A 546 2.19 -58.31 21.26
N LEU A 547 2.43 -57.78 22.46
CA LEU A 547 2.37 -58.55 23.71
C LEU A 547 0.95 -58.86 24.21
N ARG A 548 -0.11 -58.40 23.53
CA ARG A 548 -1.49 -58.71 23.93
C ARG A 548 -1.79 -60.21 23.82
N GLU A 549 -1.22 -60.85 22.80
CA GLU A 549 -1.32 -62.30 22.54
C GLU A 549 -0.24 -63.11 23.30
N PHE A 550 0.52 -62.46 24.19
CA PHE A 550 1.52 -63.12 25.01
C PHE A 550 0.86 -63.96 26.11
N ASP A 551 0.60 -65.21 25.76
CA ASP A 551 0.05 -66.22 26.66
C ASP A 551 1.12 -67.22 27.07
N ILE A 552 1.32 -67.35 28.37
CA ILE A 552 2.25 -68.29 29.02
C ILE A 552 1.53 -69.11 30.11
N SER A 553 0.20 -69.20 30.02
CA SER A 553 -0.64 -69.78 31.09
C SER A 553 -0.56 -71.31 31.20
N ASP A 554 -0.03 -72.00 30.18
CA ASP A 554 0.17 -73.45 30.23
C ASP A 554 1.32 -73.81 31.21
N PRO A 555 1.04 -74.51 32.31
CA PRO A 555 2.04 -74.84 33.32
C PRO A 555 3.13 -75.81 32.84
N HIS A 556 2.88 -76.59 31.78
CA HIS A 556 3.76 -77.67 31.33
C HIS A 556 4.78 -77.23 30.26
N SER A 557 4.41 -76.29 29.38
CA SER A 557 5.31 -75.67 28.39
C SER A 557 4.73 -74.34 27.94
N ILE A 558 5.59 -73.34 27.71
CA ILE A 558 5.16 -72.04 27.16
C ILE A 558 5.00 -72.08 25.63
N GLY A 559 5.48 -73.13 24.97
CA GLY A 559 5.43 -73.29 23.53
C GLY A 559 6.27 -72.29 22.73
N SER A 560 6.16 -72.33 21.40
CA SER A 560 6.99 -71.50 20.50
C SER A 560 6.43 -70.10 20.23
N HIS A 561 5.15 -69.85 20.53
CA HIS A 561 4.48 -68.60 20.18
C HIS A 561 5.00 -67.39 20.98
N PRO A 562 5.19 -67.46 22.32
CA PRO A 562 5.78 -66.37 23.11
C PRO A 562 7.17 -65.92 22.61
N PHE A 563 8.01 -66.87 22.19
CA PHE A 563 9.32 -66.56 21.58
C PHE A 563 9.19 -65.77 20.28
N LYS A 564 8.18 -66.06 19.45
CA LYS A 564 7.92 -65.30 18.21
C LYS A 564 7.52 -63.87 18.52
N LEU A 565 6.64 -63.65 19.50
CA LEU A 565 6.19 -62.32 19.92
C LEU A 565 7.34 -61.47 20.49
N ILE A 566 8.22 -62.05 21.29
CA ILE A 566 9.41 -61.35 21.81
C ILE A 566 10.37 -61.00 20.69
N ARG A 567 10.65 -61.93 19.77
CA ARG A 567 11.45 -61.63 18.58
C ARG A 567 10.81 -60.52 17.74
N GLN A 568 9.49 -60.47 17.65
CA GLN A 568 8.77 -59.42 16.95
C GLN A 568 8.91 -58.06 17.64
N CYS A 569 8.79 -58.00 18.98
CA CYS A 569 9.04 -56.78 19.74
C CYS A 569 10.48 -56.29 19.60
N LEU A 570 11.46 -57.18 19.73
CA LEU A 570 12.88 -56.86 19.54
C LEU A 570 13.18 -56.39 18.10
N ARG A 571 12.52 -56.98 17.09
CA ARG A 571 12.60 -56.49 15.70
C ARG A 571 12.02 -55.09 15.57
N GLN A 572 10.92 -54.75 16.24
CA GLN A 572 10.39 -53.39 16.22
C GLN A 572 11.37 -52.40 16.85
N LEU A 573 11.98 -52.75 17.98
CA LEU A 573 13.03 -51.93 18.60
C LEU A 573 14.27 -51.78 17.70
N ASP A 574 14.65 -52.82 16.96
CA ASP A 574 15.75 -52.77 16.00
C ASP A 574 15.43 -51.88 14.78
N LEU A 575 14.18 -51.90 14.30
CA LEU A 575 13.72 -50.94 13.28
C LEU A 575 13.81 -49.49 13.79
N LEU A 576 13.45 -49.23 15.05
CA LEU A 576 13.58 -47.92 15.67
C LEU A 576 15.05 -47.49 15.81
N LYS A 577 15.94 -48.43 16.17
CA LYS A 577 17.39 -48.17 16.25
C LYS A 577 17.89 -47.63 14.91
N ASN A 578 17.51 -48.29 13.81
CA ASN A 578 17.97 -47.91 12.46
C ASN A 578 17.57 -46.49 12.05
N VAL A 579 16.46 -45.96 12.59
CA VAL A 579 15.96 -44.62 12.25
C VAL A 579 16.29 -43.55 13.29
N TRP A 580 16.55 -43.91 14.55
CA TRP A 580 16.79 -42.94 15.63
C TRP A 580 18.26 -42.79 16.01
N LEU A 581 19.07 -43.85 15.91
CA LEU A 581 20.43 -43.87 16.46
C LEU A 581 21.34 -42.79 15.85
N ASN A 582 21.23 -42.59 14.53
CA ASN A 582 22.03 -41.58 13.82
C ASN A 582 21.34 -40.21 13.74
N VAL A 583 20.10 -40.09 14.24
CA VAL A 583 19.31 -38.86 14.16
C VAL A 583 19.36 -38.10 15.47
N LEU A 584 19.08 -38.77 16.59
CA LEU A 584 19.00 -38.15 17.91
C LEU A 584 20.39 -37.94 18.54
N PRO A 585 20.52 -36.97 19.46
CA PRO A 585 21.64 -36.95 20.40
C PRO A 585 21.78 -38.26 21.17
N THR A 586 23.01 -38.72 21.40
CA THR A 586 23.29 -40.00 22.11
C THR A 586 22.56 -40.10 23.45
N SER A 587 22.58 -39.05 24.26
CA SER A 587 21.90 -39.03 25.56
C SER A 587 20.38 -39.21 25.43
N ASN A 588 19.74 -38.49 24.51
CA ASN A 588 18.30 -38.56 24.26
C ASN A 588 17.90 -39.94 23.70
N TYR A 589 18.71 -40.50 22.80
CA TYR A 589 18.53 -41.83 22.25
C TYR A 589 18.60 -42.90 23.35
N ASN A 590 19.70 -42.91 24.12
CA ASN A 590 19.94 -43.92 25.16
C ASN A 590 18.84 -43.88 26.21
N ARG A 591 18.46 -42.69 26.68
CA ARG A 591 17.35 -42.51 27.63
C ARG A 591 16.03 -43.07 27.08
N THR A 592 15.67 -42.71 25.85
CA THR A 592 14.42 -43.19 25.23
C THR A 592 14.40 -44.71 25.08
N PHE A 593 15.52 -45.31 24.64
CA PHE A 593 15.63 -46.76 24.51
C PHE A 593 15.62 -47.46 25.86
N CYS A 594 16.22 -46.86 26.90
CA CYS A 594 16.17 -47.39 28.25
C CYS A 594 14.73 -47.46 28.77
N ASP A 595 13.95 -46.39 28.56
CA ASP A 595 12.54 -46.33 28.97
C ASP A 595 11.70 -47.37 28.21
N LEU A 596 11.84 -47.46 26.89
CA LEU A 596 11.13 -48.45 26.07
C LEU A 596 11.46 -49.90 26.45
N LEU A 597 12.74 -50.20 26.68
CA LEU A 597 13.17 -51.53 27.11
C LEU A 597 12.70 -51.85 28.52
N ASN A 598 12.71 -50.87 29.42
CA ASN A 598 12.21 -51.02 30.77
C ASN A 598 10.72 -51.41 30.76
N ASP A 599 9.89 -50.67 30.03
CA ASP A 599 8.46 -50.97 29.91
C ASP A 599 8.21 -52.35 29.30
N PHE A 600 8.94 -52.70 28.24
CA PHE A 600 8.88 -54.00 27.60
C PHE A 600 9.24 -55.14 28.55
N CYS A 601 10.34 -55.01 29.29
CA CYS A 601 10.81 -56.03 30.22
C CYS A 601 9.90 -56.16 31.45
N LEU A 602 9.40 -55.04 31.97
CA LEU A 602 8.47 -55.02 33.11
C LEU A 602 7.15 -55.73 32.78
N GLU A 603 6.60 -55.56 31.57
CA GLU A 603 5.40 -56.28 31.18
C GLU A 603 5.65 -57.80 31.10
N ILE A 604 6.78 -58.25 30.54
CA ILE A 604 7.13 -59.67 30.50
C ILE A 604 7.31 -60.24 31.90
N MET A 605 8.09 -59.56 32.75
CA MET A 605 8.28 -59.98 34.14
C MET A 605 6.95 -60.06 34.88
N LYS A 606 6.08 -59.07 34.72
CA LYS A 606 4.74 -59.05 35.31
C LYS A 606 3.93 -60.28 34.91
N ARG A 607 3.96 -60.70 33.64
CA ARG A 607 3.28 -61.93 33.20
C ARG A 607 3.85 -63.18 33.87
N ILE A 608 5.17 -63.26 34.02
CA ILE A 608 5.82 -64.38 34.72
C ILE A 608 5.43 -64.40 36.21
N PHE A 609 5.37 -63.24 36.87
CA PHE A 609 4.96 -63.14 38.28
C PHE A 609 3.50 -63.51 38.55
N LEU A 610 2.65 -63.58 37.51
CA LEU A 610 1.25 -63.97 37.63
C LEU A 610 1.04 -65.49 37.53
N LEU A 611 2.08 -66.26 37.17
CA LEU A 611 1.99 -67.71 37.11
C LEU A 611 1.96 -68.32 38.52
N GLU A 612 0.96 -69.15 38.78
CA GLU A 612 0.80 -69.83 40.07
C GLU A 612 1.70 -71.07 40.19
N ASP A 613 1.87 -71.82 39.09
CA ASP A 613 2.69 -73.04 38.99
C ASP A 613 3.55 -73.01 37.72
N ILE A 614 4.84 -73.33 37.88
CA ILE A 614 5.83 -73.35 36.79
C ILE A 614 6.58 -74.69 36.84
N SER A 615 6.36 -75.55 35.84
CA SER A 615 7.12 -76.80 35.70
C SER A 615 8.60 -76.54 35.37
N THR A 616 9.46 -77.53 35.59
CA THR A 616 10.90 -77.42 35.25
C THR A 616 11.12 -77.18 33.75
N THR A 617 10.27 -77.74 32.88
CA THR A 617 10.29 -77.48 31.43
C THR A 617 9.91 -76.04 31.11
N ALA A 618 8.80 -75.54 31.68
CA ALA A 618 8.37 -74.16 31.50
C ALA A 618 9.40 -73.16 32.06
N ALA A 619 10.03 -73.44 33.20
CA ALA A 619 11.07 -72.59 33.79
C ALA A 619 12.30 -72.46 32.88
N ASN A 620 12.77 -73.58 32.31
CA ASN A 620 13.87 -73.59 31.33
C ASN A 620 13.49 -72.80 30.06
N GLU A 621 12.27 -72.96 29.55
CA GLU A 621 11.79 -72.21 28.39
C GLU A 621 11.66 -70.70 28.69
N LEU A 622 11.15 -70.31 29.86
CA LEU A 622 11.09 -68.91 30.30
C LEU A 622 12.49 -68.31 30.48
N SER A 623 13.45 -69.08 31.01
CA SER A 623 14.85 -68.67 31.07
C SER A 623 15.43 -68.42 29.68
N ASN A 624 15.22 -69.35 28.75
CA ASN A 624 15.67 -69.21 27.36
C ASN A 624 15.02 -68.00 26.69
N LEU A 625 13.76 -67.72 26.99
CA LEU A 625 13.02 -66.56 26.50
C LEU A 625 13.63 -65.25 27.02
N ILE A 626 13.95 -65.16 28.32
CA ILE A 626 14.67 -64.01 28.88
C ILE A 626 16.07 -63.89 28.26
N ASP A 627 16.74 -65.01 28.01
CA ASP A 627 18.06 -65.02 27.38
C ASP A 627 18.05 -64.37 25.98
N VAL A 628 17.00 -64.57 25.19
CA VAL A 628 16.84 -63.88 23.90
C VAL A 628 16.86 -62.35 24.10
N ILE A 629 16.20 -61.84 25.15
CA ILE A 629 16.17 -60.40 25.46
C ILE A 629 17.54 -59.93 25.93
N LEU A 630 18.15 -60.65 26.87
CA LEU A 630 19.46 -60.29 27.44
C LEU A 630 20.57 -60.24 26.38
N ASN A 631 20.49 -61.09 25.36
CA ASN A 631 21.46 -61.12 24.27
C ASN A 631 21.20 -60.03 23.21
N LYS A 632 19.93 -59.70 22.94
CA LYS A 632 19.56 -58.77 21.85
C LYS A 632 19.45 -57.31 22.29
N ALA A 633 18.96 -57.03 23.49
CA ALA A 633 18.79 -55.65 23.97
C ALA A 633 20.10 -54.82 23.98
N PRO A 634 21.28 -55.36 24.37
CA PRO A 634 22.53 -54.60 24.33
C PRO A 634 22.95 -54.19 22.91
N GLU A 635 22.52 -54.95 21.89
CA GLU A 635 22.79 -54.62 20.48
C GLU A 635 21.98 -53.41 20.00
N LEU A 636 21.01 -52.93 20.77
CA LEU A 636 20.21 -51.74 20.42
C LEU A 636 20.95 -50.43 20.66
N PHE A 637 22.05 -50.45 21.43
CA PHE A 637 22.83 -49.27 21.76
C PHE A 637 24.11 -49.19 20.94
N LYS A 638 24.66 -47.97 20.79
CA LYS A 638 25.99 -47.78 20.19
C LYS A 638 27.06 -48.44 21.06
N GLU A 639 26.97 -48.19 22.36
CA GLU A 639 27.81 -48.79 23.40
C GLU A 639 26.97 -49.81 24.17
N LYS A 640 27.38 -51.07 24.15
CA LYS A 640 26.56 -52.18 24.69
C LYS A 640 26.28 -52.05 26.20
N HIS A 641 27.14 -51.36 26.95
CA HIS A 641 26.96 -51.18 28.39
C HIS A 641 25.83 -50.21 28.74
N GLU A 642 25.35 -49.40 27.80
CA GLU A 642 24.22 -48.48 28.03
C GLU A 642 22.95 -49.21 28.47
N VAL A 643 22.81 -50.48 28.10
CA VAL A 643 21.72 -51.34 28.55
C VAL A 643 21.64 -51.47 30.08
N LEU A 644 22.76 -51.26 30.79
CA LEU A 644 22.80 -51.31 32.25
C LEU A 644 22.02 -50.15 32.90
N HIS A 645 21.77 -49.07 32.15
CA HIS A 645 20.93 -47.95 32.59
C HIS A 645 19.43 -48.27 32.51
N VAL A 646 19.03 -49.38 31.90
CA VAL A 646 17.64 -49.87 31.95
C VAL A 646 17.33 -50.25 33.40
N PRO A 647 16.38 -49.58 34.09
CA PRO A 647 16.18 -49.75 35.54
C PRO A 647 15.91 -51.19 35.97
N CYS A 648 15.17 -51.96 35.16
CA CYS A 648 14.84 -53.35 35.46
C CYS A 648 15.87 -54.38 34.97
N TRP A 649 17.01 -53.96 34.42
CA TRP A 649 17.96 -54.86 33.76
C TRP A 649 18.54 -55.92 34.69
N MET A 650 19.09 -55.49 35.83
CA MET A 650 19.66 -56.39 36.83
C MET A 650 18.58 -57.31 37.42
N LYS A 651 17.37 -56.78 37.62
CA LYS A 651 16.21 -57.55 38.07
C LYS A 651 15.86 -58.68 37.09
N LEU A 652 15.89 -58.41 35.78
CA LEU A 652 15.64 -59.40 34.73
C LEU A 652 16.74 -60.48 34.67
N GLN A 653 18.01 -60.09 34.80
CA GLN A 653 19.14 -61.04 34.85
C GLN A 653 19.02 -61.98 36.06
N GLN A 654 18.67 -61.44 37.23
CA GLN A 654 18.41 -62.22 38.44
C GLN A 654 17.18 -63.13 38.29
N LEU A 655 16.13 -62.70 37.57
CA LEU A 655 14.97 -63.56 37.30
C LEU A 655 15.36 -64.80 36.51
N LYS A 656 16.14 -64.64 35.44
CA LYS A 656 16.66 -65.76 34.64
C LYS A 656 17.45 -66.75 35.50
N MET A 657 18.28 -66.22 36.40
CA MET A 657 19.04 -67.04 37.35
C MET A 657 18.11 -67.83 38.27
N ILE A 658 17.11 -67.18 38.88
CA ILE A 658 16.14 -67.83 39.78
C ILE A 658 15.37 -68.96 39.07
N LEU A 659 14.95 -68.75 37.82
CA LEU A 659 14.18 -69.76 37.05
C LEU A 659 14.94 -71.09 36.85
N ASN A 660 16.28 -71.07 36.86
CA ASN A 660 17.10 -72.28 36.72
C ASN A 660 17.79 -72.72 38.03
N ALA A 661 17.64 -71.94 39.10
CA ALA A 661 18.34 -72.19 40.35
C ALA A 661 17.66 -73.27 41.18
N SER A 662 18.45 -74.00 41.96
CA SER A 662 17.90 -74.89 42.98
C SER A 662 17.35 -74.10 44.17
N LEU A 663 16.43 -74.71 44.94
CA LEU A 663 15.89 -74.07 46.16
C LEU A 663 17.00 -73.66 47.14
N HIS A 664 18.10 -74.44 47.20
CA HIS A 664 19.24 -74.12 48.05
C HIS A 664 19.99 -72.88 47.55
N GLU A 665 20.29 -72.82 46.25
CA GLU A 665 20.96 -71.66 45.63
C GLU A 665 20.15 -70.38 45.82
N ILE A 666 18.82 -70.43 45.68
CA ILE A 666 17.95 -69.26 45.91
C ILE A 666 18.05 -68.80 47.36
N THR A 667 18.03 -69.72 48.33
CA THR A 667 18.18 -69.36 49.77
C THR A 667 19.57 -68.82 50.10
N GLU A 668 20.61 -69.34 49.48
CA GLU A 668 21.99 -68.88 49.65
C GLU A 668 22.18 -67.47 49.07
N GLN A 669 21.64 -67.22 47.88
CA GLN A 669 21.69 -65.92 47.22
C GLN A 669 20.77 -64.86 47.86
N TRP A 670 19.78 -65.30 48.66
CA TRP A 670 19.01 -64.43 49.54
C TRP A 670 19.77 -64.08 50.82
N CYS A 671 20.53 -65.04 51.39
CA CYS A 671 21.40 -64.89 52.56
C CYS A 671 20.73 -64.12 53.72
N ASP A 672 19.58 -64.61 54.21
CA ASP A 672 18.81 -64.01 55.30
C ASP A 672 18.56 -62.49 55.14
N GLY A 673 18.40 -62.00 53.90
CA GLY A 673 18.14 -60.60 53.58
C GLY A 673 19.38 -59.77 53.21
N ALA A 674 20.57 -60.34 53.26
CA ALA A 674 21.85 -59.68 52.94
C ALA A 674 22.46 -60.11 51.59
N GLY A 675 21.80 -60.99 50.85
CA GLY A 675 22.32 -61.54 49.60
C GLY A 675 22.02 -60.70 48.34
N ILE A 676 22.62 -61.07 47.21
CA ILE A 676 22.54 -60.31 45.94
C ILE A 676 21.11 -60.11 45.42
N LEU A 677 20.16 -60.97 45.79
CA LEU A 677 18.76 -60.88 45.36
C LEU A 677 18.02 -59.71 46.03
N THR A 678 18.43 -59.30 47.24
CA THR A 678 17.71 -58.26 48.00
C THR A 678 17.91 -56.86 47.43
N ALA A 679 18.90 -56.69 46.56
CA ALA A 679 19.15 -55.45 45.83
C ALA A 679 18.00 -55.07 44.86
N HIS A 680 17.28 -56.05 44.30
CA HIS A 680 16.25 -55.79 43.27
C HIS A 680 14.90 -56.48 43.54
N TYR A 681 14.84 -57.39 44.52
CA TYR A 681 13.64 -58.14 44.87
C TYR A 681 13.21 -57.93 46.32
N LYS A 682 11.89 -57.86 46.51
CA LYS A 682 11.28 -57.94 47.84
C LYS A 682 11.09 -59.40 48.25
N ALA A 683 11.10 -59.66 49.56
CA ALA A 683 10.87 -61.00 50.11
C ALA A 683 9.59 -61.64 49.56
N ASP A 684 8.51 -60.87 49.44
CA ASP A 684 7.24 -61.32 48.85
C ASP A 684 7.35 -61.83 47.41
N GLU A 685 8.15 -61.16 46.57
CA GLU A 685 8.34 -61.54 45.17
C GLU A 685 9.10 -62.87 45.09
N ILE A 686 10.16 -63.04 45.89
CA ILE A 686 10.92 -64.29 45.97
C ILE A 686 10.06 -65.44 46.53
N ARG A 687 9.27 -65.19 47.57
CA ARG A 687 8.34 -66.19 48.12
C ARG A 687 7.32 -66.65 47.09
N ARG A 688 6.80 -65.74 46.24
CA ARG A 688 5.91 -66.09 45.13
C ARG A 688 6.61 -66.97 44.10
N LEU A 689 7.82 -66.60 43.66
CA LEU A 689 8.60 -67.40 42.71
C LEU A 689 8.92 -68.80 43.25
N ILE A 690 9.29 -68.93 44.53
CA ILE A 690 9.55 -70.24 45.16
C ILE A 690 8.28 -71.10 45.20
N ARG A 691 7.13 -70.51 45.50
CA ARG A 691 5.85 -71.23 45.50
C ARG A 691 5.50 -71.74 44.11
N ALA A 692 5.77 -70.94 43.07
CA ALA A 692 5.51 -71.30 41.69
C ALA A 692 6.49 -72.34 41.12
N LEU A 693 7.77 -72.26 41.47
CA LEU A 693 8.82 -73.15 40.91
C LEU A 693 8.96 -74.49 41.63
N PHE A 694 8.60 -74.58 42.92
CA PHE A 694 8.85 -75.78 43.73
C PHE A 694 7.57 -76.34 44.36
N GLN A 695 7.43 -77.66 44.31
CA GLN A 695 6.33 -78.39 44.95
C GLN A 695 6.28 -78.18 46.47
N ASN A 696 5.09 -78.32 47.04
CA ASN A 696 4.89 -78.21 48.49
C ASN A 696 5.58 -79.34 49.25
N THR A 697 6.74 -79.03 49.84
CA THR A 697 7.56 -79.96 50.63
C THR A 697 8.06 -79.26 51.89
N ASP A 698 8.46 -80.03 52.90
CA ASP A 698 9.07 -79.49 54.13
C ASP A 698 10.33 -78.66 53.83
N ARG A 699 11.08 -79.03 52.79
CA ARG A 699 12.24 -78.27 52.30
C ARG A 699 11.81 -76.89 51.79
N ARG A 700 10.71 -76.79 51.04
CA ARG A 700 10.14 -75.51 50.59
C ARG A 700 9.66 -74.67 51.76
N ALA A 701 8.98 -75.27 52.74
CA ALA A 701 8.51 -74.56 53.93
C ALA A 701 9.69 -73.94 54.72
N ASN A 702 10.76 -74.73 54.94
CA ASN A 702 11.98 -74.24 55.61
C ASN A 702 12.71 -73.14 54.82
N ALA A 703 12.74 -73.22 53.48
CA ALA A 703 13.30 -72.17 52.64
C ALA A 703 12.48 -70.87 52.72
N LEU A 704 11.14 -70.97 52.69
CA LEU A 704 10.25 -69.82 52.82
C LEU A 704 10.37 -69.13 54.18
N THR A 705 10.65 -69.85 55.27
CA THR A 705 10.89 -69.23 56.60
C THR A 705 12.20 -68.44 56.68
N LYS A 706 13.19 -68.79 55.85
CA LYS A 706 14.47 -68.06 55.76
C LYS A 706 14.36 -66.78 54.92
N ILE A 707 13.30 -66.66 54.13
CA ILE A 707 12.98 -65.50 53.31
C ILE A 707 11.86 -64.73 54.01
N ASN A 708 12.21 -64.07 55.12
CA ASN A 708 11.29 -63.21 55.88
C ASN A 708 11.40 -61.75 55.43
#